data_AF-A0A8T2KRV2-F1
#
_entry.id   AF-A0A8T2KRV2-F1
#
_cell.length_a   1.000
_cell.length_b   1.000
_cell.length_c   1.000
_cell.angle_alpha   90.00
_cell.angle_beta   90.00
_cell.angle_gamma   90.00
#
_symmetry.space_group_name_H-M   'P 1'
#
loop_
_entity.id
_entity.type
_entity.pdbx_description
1 polymer ?
#
loop_
_entity_poly.entity_id
_entity_poly.type
_entity_poly.pdbx_seq_one_letter_code
_entity_poly.pdbx_strand_id
1 'polypeptide(L)'
;IKKSIALTSVPPVTYRLHTTRSNLDESGKIRKWTFGQKRSNMQNKTILLVGETGTGKTTLINTMVNYYLGVKFEDNVWFEVAEEEKRDQTESQTSEITVYEIFSEQKSFSLSIIDTPGYGDTRGIDKDMEVPQNLHKLFQHETGVKDLDAVCLVLKASQNRISEIQRYIFEGVLSLFGKDIGENIVLLITYSDGATPENVLKSVEKEKIPCCHDDENEPVHFMFNNRQSEKHTAKNKRAVKIGWEIGEESLEEFFIFLQSKEKRSLTLTVNVLQERIQLEACVQSLKEHIEFIEATQRELAGVPIALKKNKEQIEKDGNHSFTITTIALKPDSAFTLRHLEFLIPRVEEAGEAEWAQKLKNLQEAAAKESTKTVGFINSMMNLFIFDFYFCRLGDASLALYDFIKKSVVRDSGPPAVRQLHTTRSNLDKDGKIRKWTFGQKHPNMQNKTILMVGETGTGKTTLINTMVNYYLGVKFEDLVWFEIAEEEKRDQTESQTSEITVYEIFSEQKPFSLSIIDTPGYGDTRGIDKDMEIPQNLHKLFQQDDGVKDLDAVCLVLKASQNRISEIQRYIFEGVLSLFGKDIEENIVLLITHSDGATPENVLKAVEKEKIPCCHDDENEPVHFMFNNRQSRKHTAKTKRAVKMAWEMGEESLEEFFEFLKSRERKSLTMTVNVLKERIQLEACVQSLKEHTEFIEAKQRELIKVKLNKDQMSLLSRLKELLAEKEKERNSSVKEAYEAIIKLSEIALKTDSAFTLQHLDFLIPRVEEAGEAEWAQKLKELQKAAAKKSSTVWYLNSIMKNLFNKVRL
;
A
#
# COMPACT_ATOMS: atom_id res chain seq x y z
N ILE A 1 10.26 -30.38 25.01
CA ILE A 1 9.16 -31.36 25.23
C ILE A 1 8.68 -31.43 26.69
N LYS A 2 9.46 -31.87 27.70
CA LYS A 2 8.96 -31.96 29.10
C LYS A 2 8.55 -30.61 29.72
N LYS A 3 9.11 -29.50 29.23
CA LYS A 3 8.78 -28.12 29.64
C LYS A 3 7.80 -27.44 28.66
N SER A 4 6.87 -28.20 28.07
CA SER A 4 5.92 -27.69 27.06
C SER A 4 4.64 -28.52 26.97
N ILE A 5 3.58 -27.97 26.38
CA ILE A 5 2.28 -28.65 26.10
C ILE A 5 2.11 -28.82 24.59
N ALA A 6 1.72 -30.01 24.13
CA ALA A 6 1.41 -30.25 22.71
C ALA A 6 0.14 -29.52 22.27
N LEU A 7 0.17 -28.87 21.11
CA LEU A 7 -0.93 -28.13 20.50
C LEU A 7 -1.51 -28.84 19.27
N THR A 8 -0.67 -29.55 18.51
CA THR A 8 -1.04 -30.30 17.31
C THR A 8 -0.47 -31.71 17.39
N SER A 9 -0.96 -32.61 16.54
CA SER A 9 -0.48 -34.00 16.42
C SER A 9 0.15 -34.31 15.06
N VAL A 10 0.16 -33.32 14.14
CA VAL A 10 0.71 -33.46 12.78
C VAL A 10 2.08 -32.79 12.68
N PRO A 11 3.04 -33.36 11.91
CA PRO A 11 4.36 -32.76 11.71
C PRO A 11 4.33 -31.36 11.03
N PRO A 12 5.12 -30.39 11.54
CA PRO A 12 5.86 -30.47 12.78
C PRO A 12 4.91 -30.43 13.99
N VAL A 13 5.09 -31.36 14.94
CA VAL A 13 4.27 -31.41 16.15
C VAL A 13 4.55 -30.14 16.95
N THR A 14 3.52 -29.33 17.13
CA THR A 14 3.65 -28.02 17.74
C THR A 14 3.52 -28.12 19.25
N TYR A 15 4.42 -27.47 20.00
CA TYR A 15 4.46 -27.46 21.45
C TYR A 15 4.54 -26.04 21.99
N ARG A 16 3.65 -25.67 22.91
CA ARG A 16 3.75 -24.41 23.66
C ARG A 16 4.73 -24.54 24.81
N LEU A 17 5.76 -23.70 24.87
CA LEU A 17 6.70 -23.68 25.98
C LEU A 17 6.02 -23.21 27.28
N HIS A 18 6.40 -23.83 28.41
CA HIS A 18 5.98 -23.35 29.73
C HIS A 18 6.78 -22.11 30.12
N THR A 19 6.12 -20.95 30.09
CA THR A 19 6.71 -19.66 30.46
C THR A 19 6.14 -19.14 31.77
N THR A 20 6.99 -18.59 32.64
CA THR A 20 6.54 -17.73 33.75
C THR A 20 6.13 -16.38 33.19
N ARG A 21 4.90 -15.92 33.45
CA ARG A 21 4.35 -14.67 32.92
C ARG A 21 4.20 -13.63 34.04
N SER A 22 4.66 -12.41 33.78
CA SER A 22 4.52 -11.26 34.68
C SER A 22 4.27 -9.98 33.88
N ASN A 23 3.66 -8.98 34.50
CA ASN A 23 3.54 -7.63 33.94
C ASN A 23 4.58 -6.71 34.58
N LEU A 24 5.18 -5.83 33.78
CA LEU A 24 6.14 -4.82 34.24
C LEU A 24 5.47 -3.46 34.49
N ASP A 25 4.19 -3.32 34.21
CA ASP A 25 3.39 -2.14 34.45
C ASP A 25 2.01 -2.52 35.01
N GLU A 26 1.40 -1.59 35.75
CA GLU A 26 0.06 -1.79 36.35
C GLU A 26 -1.04 -1.95 35.29
N SER A 27 -0.87 -1.33 34.12
CA SER A 27 -1.83 -1.43 33.01
C SER A 27 -1.73 -2.71 32.18
N GLY A 28 -0.70 -3.54 32.40
CA GLY A 28 -0.46 -4.77 31.64
C GLY A 28 -0.06 -4.55 30.17
N LYS A 29 0.36 -3.33 29.82
CA LYS A 29 0.84 -2.93 28.48
C LYS A 29 2.25 -3.40 28.18
N ILE A 30 2.98 -3.81 29.21
CA ILE A 30 4.36 -4.28 29.15
C ILE A 30 4.43 -5.62 29.87
N ARG A 31 4.60 -6.68 29.09
CA ARG A 31 4.57 -8.07 29.56
C ARG A 31 5.97 -8.66 29.53
N LYS A 32 6.25 -9.59 30.42
CA LYS A 32 7.50 -10.34 30.50
C LYS A 32 7.23 -11.83 30.64
N TRP A 33 7.68 -12.62 29.67
CA TRP A 33 7.51 -14.07 29.62
C TRP A 33 8.87 -14.75 29.66
N THR A 34 9.08 -15.61 30.64
CA THR A 34 10.38 -16.21 30.93
C THR A 34 10.35 -17.73 30.75
N PHE A 35 11.25 -18.28 29.94
CA PHE A 35 11.47 -19.71 29.77
C PHE A 35 12.84 -20.11 30.33
N GLY A 36 12.87 -21.10 31.21
CA GLY A 36 14.11 -21.58 31.85
C GLY A 36 14.49 -20.79 33.11
N GLN A 37 15.74 -20.94 33.57
CA GLN A 37 16.25 -20.27 34.78
C GLN A 37 17.51 -19.46 34.47
N LYS A 38 17.54 -18.21 34.98
CA LYS A 38 18.67 -17.29 34.82
C LYS A 38 19.88 -17.77 35.63
N ARG A 39 21.07 -17.76 35.01
CA ARG A 39 22.36 -18.02 35.67
C ARG A 39 23.09 -16.70 35.92
N SER A 40 23.74 -16.57 37.07
CA SER A 40 24.33 -15.30 37.56
C SER A 40 25.50 -14.75 36.73
N ASN A 41 26.12 -15.54 35.85
CA ASN A 41 27.31 -15.16 35.07
C ASN A 41 27.15 -15.31 33.54
N MET A 42 25.91 -15.42 33.05
CA MET A 42 25.64 -15.62 31.63
C MET A 42 25.42 -14.27 30.95
N GLN A 43 26.15 -13.98 29.87
CA GLN A 43 25.91 -12.78 29.06
C GLN A 43 24.50 -12.84 28.47
N ASN A 44 23.80 -11.70 28.42
CA ASN A 44 22.46 -11.60 27.87
C ASN A 44 22.48 -10.78 26.58
N LYS A 45 21.96 -11.36 25.49
CA LYS A 45 21.76 -10.69 24.21
C LYS A 45 20.32 -10.19 24.13
N THR A 46 20.15 -8.89 23.96
CA THR A 46 18.84 -8.22 23.98
C THR A 46 18.56 -7.57 22.64
N ILE A 47 17.49 -7.99 21.98
CA ILE A 47 17.09 -7.47 20.67
C ILE A 47 15.68 -6.88 20.73
N LEU A 48 15.43 -5.83 19.95
CA LEU A 48 14.12 -5.21 19.77
C LEU A 48 13.61 -5.45 18.36
N LEU A 49 12.42 -6.03 18.20
CA LEU A 49 11.80 -6.24 16.89
C LEU A 49 10.77 -5.15 16.61
N VAL A 50 10.89 -4.46 15.46
CA VAL A 50 10.00 -3.37 15.05
C VAL A 50 9.52 -3.62 13.62
N GLY A 51 8.22 -3.53 13.37
CA GLY A 51 7.69 -3.67 12.01
C GLY A 51 6.17 -3.65 11.96
N GLU A 52 5.61 -3.53 10.76
CA GLU A 52 4.16 -3.49 10.52
C GLU A 52 3.46 -4.79 10.99
N THR A 53 2.15 -4.71 11.18
CA THR A 53 1.32 -5.91 11.38
C THR A 53 1.44 -6.85 10.19
N GLY A 54 1.58 -8.15 10.45
CA GLY A 54 1.66 -9.16 9.40
C GLY A 54 3.01 -9.24 8.66
N THR A 55 4.07 -8.56 9.11
CA THR A 55 5.44 -8.80 8.64
C THR A 55 6.05 -10.09 9.20
N GLY A 56 5.37 -10.78 10.12
CA GLY A 56 5.78 -12.09 10.64
C GLY A 56 6.72 -12.04 11.85
N LYS A 57 6.70 -10.95 12.64
CA LYS A 57 7.49 -10.81 13.89
C LYS A 57 7.33 -12.00 14.84
N THR A 58 6.09 -12.39 15.15
CA THR A 58 5.78 -13.51 16.06
C THR A 58 6.35 -14.84 15.57
N THR A 59 6.18 -15.13 14.28
CA THR A 59 6.74 -16.32 13.65
C THR A 59 8.28 -16.30 13.65
N LEU A 60 8.88 -15.13 13.45
CA LEU A 60 10.32 -14.92 13.55
C LEU A 60 10.85 -15.14 14.98
N ILE A 61 10.12 -14.70 16.01
CA ILE A 61 10.45 -14.98 17.43
C ILE A 61 10.47 -16.49 17.66
N ASN A 62 9.42 -17.20 17.24
CA ASN A 62 9.35 -18.65 17.38
C ASN A 62 10.50 -19.33 16.60
N THR A 63 10.84 -18.86 15.40
CA THR A 63 11.99 -19.36 14.61
C THR A 63 13.31 -19.19 15.36
N MET A 64 13.58 -17.98 15.89
CA MET A 64 14.76 -17.69 16.70
C MET A 64 14.86 -18.60 17.94
N VAL A 65 13.74 -18.83 18.62
CA VAL A 65 13.70 -19.70 19.80
C VAL A 65 13.94 -21.16 19.45
N ASN A 66 13.36 -21.68 18.36
CA ASN A 66 13.60 -23.07 17.93
C ASN A 66 15.08 -23.30 17.60
N TYR A 67 15.69 -22.40 16.82
CA TYR A 67 17.12 -22.45 16.54
C TYR A 67 17.98 -22.34 17.81
N TYR A 68 17.66 -21.39 18.69
CA TYR A 68 18.37 -21.22 19.96
C TYR A 68 18.24 -22.45 20.89
N LEU A 69 17.13 -23.18 20.82
CA LEU A 69 16.96 -24.44 21.55
C LEU A 69 17.57 -25.66 20.83
N GLY A 70 18.13 -25.46 19.63
CA GLY A 70 18.82 -26.51 18.85
C GLY A 70 17.87 -27.48 18.14
N VAL A 71 16.65 -27.05 17.85
CA VAL A 71 15.67 -27.86 17.09
C VAL A 71 16.14 -27.99 15.65
N LYS A 72 16.07 -29.20 15.10
CA LYS A 72 16.40 -29.51 13.71
C LYS A 72 15.14 -29.80 12.91
N PHE A 73 15.22 -29.62 11.59
CA PHE A 73 14.13 -29.95 10.68
C PHE A 73 13.70 -31.43 10.81
N GLU A 74 14.65 -32.34 11.01
CA GLU A 74 14.41 -33.78 11.17
C GLU A 74 13.66 -34.14 12.46
N ASP A 75 13.67 -33.27 13.48
CA ASP A 75 12.99 -33.52 14.75
C ASP A 75 11.47 -33.53 14.57
N ASN A 76 10.94 -32.91 13.51
CA ASN A 76 9.50 -32.75 13.26
C ASN A 76 8.77 -32.14 14.47
N VAL A 77 9.41 -31.19 15.15
CA VAL A 77 8.91 -30.50 16.35
C VAL A 77 8.99 -29.00 16.11
N TRP A 78 7.97 -28.27 16.57
CA TRP A 78 7.95 -26.81 16.55
C TRP A 78 7.58 -26.26 17.92
N PHE A 79 8.40 -25.40 18.52
CA PHE A 79 8.08 -24.74 19.78
C PHE A 79 7.48 -23.34 19.57
N GLU A 80 6.38 -23.05 20.25
CA GLU A 80 5.80 -21.72 20.38
C GLU A 80 6.13 -21.13 21.75
N VAL A 81 6.82 -19.99 21.76
CA VAL A 81 6.98 -19.17 22.98
C VAL A 81 6.02 -17.97 22.97
N ALA A 82 5.79 -17.40 21.79
CA ALA A 82 4.83 -16.34 21.57
C ALA A 82 3.50 -16.96 21.18
N GLU A 83 2.41 -16.52 21.82
CA GLU A 83 1.06 -16.97 21.46
C GLU A 83 0.69 -16.38 20.11
N GLU A 84 0.63 -17.20 19.08
CA GLU A 84 -0.23 -16.94 17.94
C GLU A 84 -1.64 -17.28 18.41
N GLU A 85 -2.41 -16.28 18.86
CA GLU A 85 -3.85 -16.53 19.03
C GLU A 85 -4.37 -17.02 17.67
N LYS A 86 -5.21 -18.06 17.65
CA LYS A 86 -5.88 -18.53 16.42
C LYS A 86 -6.96 -17.53 15.94
N ARG A 87 -6.69 -16.23 16.07
CA ARG A 87 -7.47 -15.19 15.40
C ARG A 87 -7.02 -15.15 13.95
N ASP A 88 -7.92 -14.67 13.12
CA ASP A 88 -7.67 -14.45 11.71
C ASP A 88 -6.40 -13.61 11.51
N GLN A 89 -5.43 -14.06 10.70
CA GLN A 89 -4.19 -13.31 10.42
C GLN A 89 -4.48 -11.93 9.79
N THR A 90 -5.72 -11.71 9.35
CA THR A 90 -6.24 -10.42 8.93
C THR A 90 -6.51 -9.41 10.06
N GLU A 91 -6.27 -9.76 11.33
CA GLU A 91 -6.30 -8.87 12.51
C GLU A 91 -4.95 -8.88 13.27
N SER A 92 -4.58 -7.80 13.98
CA SER A 92 -3.31 -7.77 14.74
C SER A 92 -3.30 -8.78 15.87
N GLN A 93 -2.25 -9.60 15.90
CA GLN A 93 -2.07 -10.69 16.86
C GLN A 93 -1.38 -10.23 18.15
N THR A 94 -0.50 -9.22 18.08
CA THR A 94 0.19 -8.65 19.25
C THR A 94 -0.43 -7.30 19.61
N SER A 95 -1.06 -7.20 20.78
CA SER A 95 -1.66 -5.95 21.28
C SER A 95 -0.74 -5.16 22.21
N GLU A 96 0.23 -5.81 22.86
CA GLU A 96 1.08 -5.24 23.92
C GLU A 96 2.57 -5.58 23.74
N ILE A 97 3.46 -4.73 24.26
CA ILE A 97 4.91 -4.98 24.24
C ILE A 97 5.21 -6.19 25.12
N THR A 98 5.94 -7.17 24.58
CA THR A 98 6.22 -8.42 25.30
C THR A 98 7.71 -8.75 25.24
N VAL A 99 8.33 -8.87 26.41
CA VAL A 99 9.73 -9.26 26.57
C VAL A 99 9.81 -10.77 26.81
N TYR A 100 10.39 -11.50 25.87
CA TYR A 100 10.64 -12.93 25.95
C TYR A 100 12.06 -13.18 26.45
N GLU A 101 12.23 -13.78 27.63
CA GLU A 101 13.53 -14.20 28.16
C GLU A 101 13.70 -15.72 28.03
N ILE A 102 14.70 -16.15 27.27
CA ILE A 102 14.96 -17.56 26.98
C ILE A 102 16.31 -17.97 27.57
N PHE A 103 16.24 -18.83 28.58
CA PHE A 103 17.40 -19.41 29.26
C PHE A 103 17.56 -20.88 28.88
N SER A 104 18.74 -21.24 28.37
CA SER A 104 19.11 -22.62 28.06
C SER A 104 20.42 -22.99 28.74
N GLU A 105 20.47 -24.19 29.31
CA GLU A 105 21.67 -24.69 30.00
C GLU A 105 22.80 -25.08 29.04
N GLN A 106 22.47 -25.25 27.76
CA GLN A 106 23.36 -25.72 26.70
C GLN A 106 23.96 -24.61 25.85
N LYS A 107 23.58 -23.34 26.09
CA LYS A 107 24.04 -22.18 25.31
C LYS A 107 24.93 -21.27 26.15
N SER A 108 25.77 -20.49 25.49
CA SER A 108 26.79 -19.63 26.10
C SER A 108 26.27 -18.25 26.55
N PHE A 109 25.13 -17.80 26.01
CA PHE A 109 24.48 -16.53 26.34
C PHE A 109 22.97 -16.73 26.44
N SER A 110 22.27 -15.92 27.24
CA SER A 110 20.80 -15.87 27.31
C SER A 110 20.23 -14.89 26.29
N LEU A 111 19.01 -15.13 25.84
CA LEU A 111 18.37 -14.33 24.80
C LEU A 111 17.14 -13.60 25.35
N SER A 112 17.09 -12.29 25.16
CA SER A 112 15.94 -11.43 25.43
C SER A 112 15.43 -10.82 24.13
N ILE A 113 14.17 -11.08 23.79
CA ILE A 113 13.54 -10.56 22.58
C ILE A 113 12.38 -9.65 23.00
N ILE A 114 12.42 -8.39 22.58
CA ILE A 114 11.35 -7.42 22.82
C ILE A 114 10.48 -7.39 21.55
N ASP A 115 9.27 -7.94 21.65
CA ASP A 115 8.27 -7.88 20.59
C ASP A 115 7.42 -6.62 20.76
N THR A 116 7.35 -5.79 19.72
CA THR A 116 6.41 -4.67 19.67
C THR A 116 5.12 -5.09 18.96
N PRO A 117 3.96 -4.52 19.33
CA PRO A 117 2.76 -4.61 18.52
C PRO A 117 3.04 -4.28 17.05
N GLY A 118 2.30 -4.94 16.15
CA GLY A 118 2.31 -4.54 14.75
C GLY A 118 1.68 -3.16 14.60
N TYR A 119 2.41 -2.26 13.96
CA TYR A 119 1.93 -0.94 13.62
C TYR A 119 1.08 -0.96 12.33
N GLY A 120 0.26 0.08 12.09
CA GLY A 120 -0.55 0.19 10.87
C GLY A 120 -1.77 -0.74 10.81
N ASP A 121 -2.29 -1.19 11.95
CA ASP A 121 -3.49 -2.03 12.04
C ASP A 121 -4.79 -1.20 12.04
N THR A 122 -5.95 -1.85 11.92
CA THR A 122 -7.30 -1.20 11.89
C THR A 122 -7.66 -0.42 13.16
N ARG A 123 -6.79 -0.43 14.18
CA ARG A 123 -6.96 0.23 15.48
C ARG A 123 -6.59 1.72 15.45
N GLY A 124 -5.97 2.21 14.37
CA GLY A 124 -5.70 3.63 14.13
C GLY A 124 -4.37 4.15 14.69
N ILE A 125 -3.99 5.36 14.26
CA ILE A 125 -2.72 6.02 14.58
C ILE A 125 -2.53 6.25 16.09
N ASP A 126 -3.63 6.46 16.83
CA ASP A 126 -3.58 6.68 18.28
C ASP A 126 -2.92 5.51 19.02
N LYS A 127 -3.17 4.26 18.56
CA LYS A 127 -2.54 3.07 19.15
C LYS A 127 -1.06 2.96 18.78
N ASP A 128 -0.70 3.38 17.58
CA ASP A 128 0.69 3.40 17.14
C ASP A 128 1.52 4.41 17.96
N MET A 129 0.90 5.51 18.40
CA MET A 129 1.50 6.50 19.30
C MET A 129 1.69 6.00 20.75
N GLU A 130 0.97 4.97 21.18
CA GLU A 130 1.18 4.36 22.51
C GLU A 130 2.48 3.54 22.56
N VAL A 131 2.95 2.99 21.45
CA VAL A 131 4.09 2.07 21.46
C VAL A 131 5.41 2.76 21.85
N PRO A 132 5.77 3.95 21.31
CA PRO A 132 6.93 4.70 21.78
C PRO A 132 6.87 5.01 23.30
N GLN A 133 5.69 5.35 23.81
CA GLN A 133 5.48 5.63 25.24
C GLN A 133 5.67 4.37 26.11
N ASN A 134 5.17 3.22 25.64
CA ASN A 134 5.32 1.96 26.37
C ASN A 134 6.77 1.43 26.32
N LEU A 135 7.50 1.66 25.21
CA LEU A 135 8.95 1.39 25.14
C LEU A 135 9.72 2.28 26.12
N HIS A 136 9.36 3.57 26.23
CA HIS A 136 9.96 4.48 27.21
C HIS A 136 9.79 3.97 28.65
N LYS A 137 8.56 3.58 29.02
CA LYS A 137 8.27 2.97 30.33
C LYS A 137 9.10 1.70 30.57
N LEU A 138 9.22 0.82 29.56
CA LEU A 138 10.04 -0.40 29.65
C LEU A 138 11.51 -0.07 29.93
N PHE A 139 12.06 0.98 29.31
CA PHE A 139 13.46 1.38 29.48
C PHE A 139 13.72 2.04 30.84
N GLN A 140 12.73 2.71 31.42
CA GLN A 140 12.84 3.31 32.75
C GLN A 140 12.63 2.32 33.89
N HIS A 141 11.79 1.30 33.71
CA HIS A 141 11.44 0.34 34.75
C HIS A 141 12.69 -0.30 35.41
N GLU A 142 12.67 -0.51 36.74
CA GLU A 142 13.84 -0.99 37.50
C GLU A 142 14.33 -2.36 37.02
N THR A 143 13.41 -3.28 36.74
CA THR A 143 13.68 -4.61 36.18
C THR A 143 13.49 -4.68 34.66
N GLY A 144 13.38 -3.51 34.02
CA GLY A 144 13.21 -3.34 32.58
C GLY A 144 14.51 -3.52 31.78
N VAL A 145 14.49 -3.10 30.52
CA VAL A 145 15.64 -3.24 29.61
C VAL A 145 16.51 -2.00 29.67
N LYS A 146 17.82 -2.18 29.89
CA LYS A 146 18.78 -1.05 30.04
C LYS A 146 19.77 -0.92 28.88
N ASP A 147 19.97 -1.98 28.12
CA ASP A 147 20.86 -1.95 26.96
C ASP A 147 20.30 -2.86 25.87
N LEU A 148 20.67 -2.57 24.61
CA LEU A 148 20.34 -3.37 23.44
C LEU A 148 21.59 -3.81 22.69
N ASP A 149 21.57 -5.03 22.18
CA ASP A 149 22.55 -5.55 21.24
C ASP A 149 22.13 -5.25 19.79
N ALA A 150 20.83 -5.24 19.48
CA ALA A 150 20.32 -4.84 18.17
C ALA A 150 18.89 -4.27 18.19
N VAL A 151 18.63 -3.33 17.28
CA VAL A 151 17.28 -2.91 16.86
C VAL A 151 17.02 -3.51 15.49
N CYS A 152 16.03 -4.38 15.39
CA CYS A 152 15.75 -5.17 14.21
C CYS A 152 14.49 -4.65 13.51
N LEU A 153 14.66 -4.04 12.34
CA LEU A 153 13.55 -3.60 11.50
C LEU A 153 13.08 -4.77 10.62
N VAL A 154 11.83 -5.20 10.81
CA VAL A 154 11.27 -6.39 10.17
C VAL A 154 10.45 -5.99 8.94
N LEU A 155 10.91 -6.40 7.77
CA LEU A 155 10.36 -6.04 6.46
C LEU A 155 10.08 -7.30 5.60
N LYS A 156 9.15 -7.24 4.66
CA LYS A 156 8.89 -8.38 3.75
C LYS A 156 9.80 -8.33 2.52
N ALA A 157 10.29 -9.48 2.06
CA ALA A 157 11.16 -9.58 0.88
C ALA A 157 10.47 -9.14 -0.43
N SER A 158 9.14 -9.26 -0.50
CA SER A 158 8.31 -8.86 -1.65
C SER A 158 7.92 -7.38 -1.65
N GLN A 159 8.38 -6.63 -0.64
CA GLN A 159 8.04 -5.24 -0.47
C GLN A 159 8.91 -4.38 -1.37
N ASN A 160 8.27 -3.59 -2.24
CA ASN A 160 8.98 -2.74 -3.20
C ASN A 160 9.07 -1.27 -2.75
N ARG A 161 8.35 -0.91 -1.68
CA ARG A 161 8.21 0.45 -1.17
C ARG A 161 7.96 0.43 0.33
N ILE A 162 8.54 1.38 1.05
CA ILE A 162 8.14 1.70 2.43
C ILE A 162 6.94 2.66 2.34
N SER A 163 5.83 2.31 2.98
CA SER A 163 4.64 3.19 3.00
C SER A 163 4.89 4.41 3.89
N GLU A 164 4.14 5.50 3.68
CA GLU A 164 4.23 6.69 4.56
C GLU A 164 3.96 6.34 6.02
N ILE A 165 3.03 5.40 6.26
CA ILE A 165 2.72 4.85 7.58
C ILE A 165 3.95 4.15 8.15
N GLN A 166 4.55 3.21 7.42
CA GLN A 166 5.75 2.50 7.87
C GLN A 166 6.94 3.44 8.12
N ARG A 167 7.15 4.46 7.28
CA ARG A 167 8.19 5.46 7.50
C ARG A 167 7.95 6.22 8.81
N TYR A 168 6.73 6.72 9.01
CA TYR A 168 6.34 7.38 10.25
C TYR A 168 6.57 6.48 11.48
N ILE A 169 6.27 5.18 11.37
CA ILE A 169 6.50 4.21 12.44
C ILE A 169 7.99 4.04 12.74
N PHE A 170 8.81 3.80 11.71
CA PHE A 170 10.24 3.65 11.89
C PHE A 170 10.85 4.93 12.45
N GLU A 171 10.48 6.10 11.94
CA GLU A 171 10.89 7.38 12.50
C GLU A 171 10.46 7.53 13.96
N GLY A 172 9.21 7.20 14.30
CA GLY A 172 8.69 7.25 15.66
C GLY A 172 9.49 6.39 16.64
N VAL A 173 9.77 5.14 16.27
CA VAL A 173 10.55 4.21 17.11
C VAL A 173 12.03 4.57 17.14
N LEU A 174 12.63 4.84 15.99
CA LEU A 174 14.04 5.19 15.88
C LEU A 174 14.35 6.52 16.58
N SER A 175 13.38 7.45 16.63
CA SER A 175 13.51 8.73 17.34
C SER A 175 13.61 8.59 18.87
N LEU A 176 13.26 7.43 19.43
CA LEU A 176 13.45 7.14 20.84
C LEU A 176 14.93 7.07 21.19
N PHE A 177 15.76 6.60 20.25
CA PHE A 177 17.14 6.22 20.52
C PHE A 177 18.12 7.37 20.25
N GLY A 178 19.25 7.34 20.98
CA GLY A 178 20.39 8.19 20.69
C GLY A 178 21.04 7.86 19.34
N LYS A 179 21.83 8.79 18.80
CA LYS A 179 22.54 8.59 17.52
C LYS A 179 23.53 7.42 17.54
N ASP A 180 23.95 6.99 18.74
CA ASP A 180 24.88 5.89 18.98
C ASP A 180 24.28 4.49 18.69
N ILE A 181 22.96 4.38 18.56
CA ILE A 181 22.30 3.11 18.23
C ILE A 181 22.45 2.70 16.76
N GLY A 182 22.82 3.64 15.87
CA GLY A 182 22.73 3.46 14.41
C GLY A 182 23.46 2.22 13.91
N GLU A 183 24.63 1.93 14.48
CA GLU A 183 25.48 0.77 14.14
C GLU A 183 24.90 -0.59 14.62
N ASN A 184 23.83 -0.55 15.42
CA ASN A 184 23.13 -1.73 15.96
C ASN A 184 21.74 -1.90 15.32
N ILE A 185 21.36 -1.04 14.37
CA ILE A 185 20.10 -1.20 13.61
C ILE A 185 20.34 -2.14 12.42
N VAL A 186 19.60 -3.23 12.33
CA VAL A 186 19.70 -4.24 11.26
C VAL A 186 18.33 -4.54 10.64
N LEU A 187 18.34 -5.10 9.43
CA LEU A 187 17.14 -5.50 8.73
C LEU A 187 16.89 -7.01 8.88
N LEU A 188 15.67 -7.41 9.26
CA LEU A 188 15.23 -8.80 9.21
C LEU A 188 14.18 -8.93 8.10
N ILE A 189 14.56 -9.60 7.01
CA ILE A 189 13.75 -9.71 5.81
C ILE A 189 12.96 -11.02 5.83
N THR A 190 11.66 -10.93 6.03
CA THR A 190 10.74 -12.07 6.15
C THR A 190 10.08 -12.42 4.81
N TYR A 191 9.48 -13.62 4.71
CA TYR A 191 8.94 -14.17 3.46
C TYR A 191 9.99 -14.21 2.33
N SER A 192 11.25 -14.42 2.70
CA SER A 192 12.35 -14.54 1.75
C SER A 192 12.37 -15.94 1.12
N ASP A 193 12.71 -15.97 -0.15
CA ASP A 193 13.01 -17.17 -0.93
C ASP A 193 14.53 -17.50 -0.94
N GLY A 194 15.32 -16.75 -0.16
CA GLY A 194 16.78 -16.92 -0.03
C GLY A 194 17.61 -16.16 -1.06
N ALA A 195 16.99 -15.46 -2.01
CA ALA A 195 17.69 -14.57 -2.92
C ALA A 195 17.71 -13.13 -2.40
N THR A 196 18.79 -12.40 -2.72
CA THR A 196 19.02 -11.03 -2.26
C THR A 196 17.80 -10.13 -2.51
N PRO A 197 17.26 -9.48 -1.47
CA PRO A 197 16.00 -8.74 -1.55
C PRO A 197 16.23 -7.30 -2.01
N GLU A 198 16.78 -7.13 -3.22
CA GLU A 198 17.22 -5.82 -3.75
C GLU A 198 16.18 -4.69 -3.65
N ASN A 199 14.90 -4.99 -3.91
CA ASN A 199 13.87 -3.96 -3.97
C ASN A 199 13.60 -3.32 -2.61
N VAL A 200 13.51 -4.13 -1.56
CA VAL A 200 13.30 -3.60 -0.20
C VAL A 200 14.56 -2.90 0.30
N LEU A 201 15.76 -3.41 -0.01
CA LEU A 201 17.03 -2.76 0.34
C LEU A 201 17.16 -1.38 -0.34
N LYS A 202 16.89 -1.30 -1.65
CA LYS A 202 16.84 -0.02 -2.40
C LYS A 202 15.80 0.94 -1.82
N SER A 203 14.64 0.43 -1.39
CA SER A 203 13.62 1.26 -0.75
C SER A 203 14.11 1.83 0.59
N VAL A 204 14.80 1.02 1.42
CA VAL A 204 15.38 1.45 2.70
C VAL A 204 16.42 2.55 2.48
N GLU A 205 17.32 2.35 1.51
CA GLU A 205 18.33 3.32 1.07
C GLU A 205 17.68 4.63 0.60
N LYS A 206 16.67 4.55 -0.28
CA LYS A 206 15.97 5.70 -0.84
C LYS A 206 15.30 6.56 0.22
N GLU A 207 14.59 5.93 1.16
CA GLU A 207 13.92 6.62 2.27
C GLU A 207 14.90 7.01 3.38
N LYS A 208 16.20 6.70 3.23
CA LYS A 208 17.26 7.01 4.19
C LYS A 208 16.95 6.49 5.59
N ILE A 209 16.37 5.29 5.67
CA ILE A 209 16.11 4.65 6.96
C ILE A 209 17.47 4.35 7.63
N PRO A 210 17.68 4.81 8.87
CA PRO A 210 18.89 4.49 9.61
C PRO A 210 19.05 2.98 9.78
N CYS A 211 20.14 2.43 9.27
CA CYS A 211 20.57 1.04 9.48
C CYS A 211 22.09 0.98 9.37
N CYS A 212 22.69 -0.09 9.91
CA CYS A 212 24.11 -0.32 9.74
C CYS A 212 24.41 -0.91 8.37
N HIS A 213 25.58 -0.57 7.84
CA HIS A 213 26.08 -1.05 6.56
C HIS A 213 27.28 -1.98 6.79
N ASP A 214 27.46 -2.93 5.88
CA ASP A 214 28.63 -3.80 5.83
C ASP A 214 29.82 -3.11 5.12
N ASP A 215 30.91 -3.86 4.93
CA ASP A 215 32.12 -3.37 4.28
C ASP A 215 31.92 -3.05 2.78
N GLU A 216 30.86 -3.57 2.16
CA GLU A 216 30.46 -3.28 0.78
C GLU A 216 29.52 -2.06 0.71
N ASN A 217 29.24 -1.42 1.85
CA ASN A 217 28.29 -0.32 2.00
C ASN A 217 26.86 -0.73 1.61
N GLU A 218 26.48 -1.98 1.88
CA GLU A 218 25.11 -2.48 1.75
C GLU A 218 24.45 -2.58 3.14
N PRO A 219 23.13 -2.33 3.26
CA PRO A 219 22.43 -2.50 4.53
C PRO A 219 22.55 -3.93 5.07
N VAL A 220 23.01 -4.08 6.31
CA VAL A 220 23.12 -5.39 6.97
C VAL A 220 21.73 -6.00 7.14
N HIS A 221 21.54 -7.18 6.56
CA HIS A 221 20.24 -7.84 6.53
C HIS A 221 20.34 -9.36 6.70
N PHE A 222 19.30 -9.96 7.28
CA PHE A 222 19.18 -11.41 7.49
C PHE A 222 17.84 -11.89 6.95
N MET A 223 17.79 -13.08 6.34
CA MET A 223 16.64 -13.54 5.56
C MET A 223 15.90 -14.71 6.21
N PHE A 224 14.56 -14.63 6.23
CA PHE A 224 13.71 -15.65 6.82
C PHE A 224 12.50 -15.92 5.93
N ASN A 225 12.15 -17.19 5.71
CA ASN A 225 10.95 -17.53 4.94
C ASN A 225 9.66 -17.43 5.77
N ASN A 226 9.75 -17.61 7.10
CA ASN A 226 8.63 -17.55 8.06
C ASN A 226 7.52 -18.61 7.85
N ARG A 227 7.84 -19.78 7.27
CA ARG A 227 6.90 -20.90 7.08
C ARG A 227 7.31 -22.19 7.79
N GLN A 228 8.28 -22.11 8.68
CA GLN A 228 8.84 -23.27 9.38
C GLN A 228 7.82 -23.99 10.31
N SER A 229 6.71 -23.34 10.63
CA SER A 229 5.60 -23.91 11.41
C SER A 229 4.52 -24.59 10.55
N GLU A 230 4.58 -24.47 9.22
CA GLU A 230 3.57 -25.04 8.32
C GLU A 230 3.59 -26.57 8.33
N LYS A 231 2.43 -27.19 8.07
CA LYS A 231 2.32 -28.65 8.05
C LYS A 231 3.17 -29.23 6.92
N HIS A 232 3.96 -30.25 7.25
CA HIS A 232 4.77 -30.96 6.27
C HIS A 232 3.91 -31.96 5.49
N THR A 233 3.42 -31.55 4.32
CA THR A 233 2.71 -32.41 3.36
C THR A 233 3.66 -32.94 2.29
N ALA A 234 3.24 -33.97 1.54
CA ALA A 234 4.03 -34.46 0.42
C ALA A 234 4.28 -33.37 -0.65
N LYS A 235 3.34 -32.43 -0.83
CA LYS A 235 3.39 -31.35 -1.83
C LYS A 235 4.36 -30.22 -1.45
N ASN A 236 4.45 -29.85 -0.17
CA ASN A 236 5.22 -28.67 0.27
C ASN A 236 6.51 -28.98 1.05
N LYS A 237 6.76 -30.23 1.49
CA LYS A 237 7.90 -30.59 2.36
C LYS A 237 9.26 -30.11 1.82
N ARG A 238 9.46 -30.14 0.51
CA ARG A 238 10.69 -29.66 -0.13
C ARG A 238 10.86 -28.15 0.03
N ALA A 239 9.80 -27.38 -0.21
CA ALA A 239 9.82 -25.92 -0.06
C ALA A 239 10.04 -25.50 1.40
N VAL A 240 9.33 -26.16 2.34
CA VAL A 240 9.49 -25.89 3.78
C VAL A 240 10.90 -26.20 4.27
N LYS A 241 11.52 -27.29 3.79
CA LYS A 241 12.91 -27.63 4.13
C LYS A 241 13.89 -26.53 3.67
N ILE A 242 13.72 -26.02 2.45
CA ILE A 242 14.57 -24.93 1.92
C ILE A 242 14.39 -23.67 2.77
N GLY A 243 13.15 -23.32 3.12
CA GLY A 243 12.87 -22.19 4.02
C GLY A 243 13.48 -22.36 5.41
N TRP A 244 13.62 -23.59 5.91
CA TRP A 244 14.33 -23.91 7.14
C TRP A 244 15.83 -23.64 7.01
N GLU A 245 16.47 -24.18 5.96
CA GLU A 245 17.92 -24.02 5.70
C GLU A 245 18.29 -22.53 5.58
N ILE A 246 17.51 -21.73 4.83
CA ILE A 246 17.72 -20.27 4.71
C ILE A 246 17.67 -19.58 6.08
N GLY A 247 16.69 -19.96 6.91
CA GLY A 247 16.54 -19.39 8.24
C GLY A 247 17.66 -19.81 9.20
N GLU A 248 18.15 -21.05 9.10
CA GLU A 248 19.25 -21.57 9.92
C GLU A 248 20.55 -20.83 9.62
N GLU A 249 20.92 -20.71 8.34
CA GLU A 249 22.10 -19.96 7.89
C GLU A 249 22.02 -18.48 8.34
N SER A 250 20.85 -17.85 8.13
CA SER A 250 20.65 -16.44 8.51
C SER A 250 20.70 -16.22 10.02
N LEU A 251 20.21 -17.16 10.84
CA LEU A 251 20.31 -17.07 12.29
C LEU A 251 21.74 -17.27 12.78
N GLU A 252 22.49 -18.20 12.17
CA GLU A 252 23.91 -18.39 12.49
C GLU A 252 24.69 -17.08 12.29
N GLU A 253 24.56 -16.47 11.12
CA GLU A 253 25.18 -15.18 10.81
C GLU A 253 24.70 -14.06 11.74
N PHE A 254 23.39 -14.00 12.04
CA PHE A 254 22.82 -13.00 12.94
C PHE A 254 23.36 -13.12 14.36
N PHE A 255 23.52 -14.33 14.89
CA PHE A 255 24.09 -14.51 16.23
C PHE A 255 25.59 -14.23 16.28
N ILE A 256 26.34 -14.49 15.20
CA ILE A 256 27.73 -14.05 15.06
C ILE A 256 27.80 -12.52 15.05
N PHE A 257 26.93 -11.86 14.29
CA PHE A 257 26.81 -10.41 14.26
C PHE A 257 26.55 -9.85 15.67
N LEU A 258 25.57 -10.39 16.41
CA LEU A 258 25.26 -9.96 17.77
C LEU A 258 26.44 -10.13 18.73
N GLN A 259 27.31 -11.12 18.53
CA GLN A 259 28.52 -11.31 19.34
C GLN A 259 29.61 -10.31 18.99
N SER A 260 29.71 -9.90 17.72
CA SER A 260 30.70 -8.93 17.24
C SER A 260 30.40 -7.48 17.64
N LYS A 261 29.13 -7.14 17.88
CA LYS A 261 28.70 -5.77 18.15
C LYS A 261 28.80 -5.39 19.62
N GLU A 262 29.20 -4.14 19.86
CA GLU A 262 29.14 -3.54 21.19
C GLU A 262 27.69 -3.31 21.60
N LYS A 263 27.40 -3.65 22.86
CA LYS A 263 26.10 -3.40 23.47
C LYS A 263 25.93 -1.90 23.70
N ARG A 264 24.79 -1.33 23.31
CA ARG A 264 24.49 0.10 23.48
C ARG A 264 23.57 0.33 24.67
N SER A 265 23.98 1.24 25.55
CA SER A 265 23.18 1.64 26.72
C SER A 265 22.01 2.54 26.29
N LEU A 266 20.86 2.34 26.90
CA LEU A 266 19.67 3.16 26.67
C LEU A 266 19.67 4.45 27.51
N THR A 267 20.77 4.83 28.16
CA THR A 267 20.85 6.10 28.92
C THR A 267 20.63 7.32 28.03
N LEU A 268 21.25 7.38 26.85
CA LEU A 268 21.04 8.49 25.90
C LEU A 268 19.60 8.53 25.39
N THR A 269 19.02 7.38 25.09
CA THR A 269 17.59 7.20 24.76
C THR A 269 16.68 7.81 25.84
N VAL A 270 16.97 7.54 27.13
CA VAL A 270 16.20 8.11 28.24
C VAL A 270 16.35 9.64 28.32
N ASN A 271 17.55 10.17 28.11
CA ASN A 271 17.80 11.62 28.12
C ASN A 271 17.09 12.33 26.95
N VAL A 272 17.16 11.78 25.74
CA VAL A 272 16.44 12.30 24.56
C VAL A 272 14.94 12.39 24.82
N LEU A 273 14.38 11.38 25.50
CA LEU A 273 12.96 11.36 25.82
C LEU A 273 12.58 12.38 26.90
N GLN A 274 13.45 12.59 27.89
CA GLN A 274 13.25 13.65 28.89
C GLN A 274 13.27 15.05 28.26
N GLU A 275 14.22 15.33 27.36
CA GLU A 275 14.28 16.61 26.64
C GLU A 275 13.04 16.84 25.77
N ARG A 276 12.52 15.80 25.10
CA ARG A 276 11.27 15.89 24.32
C ARG A 276 10.06 16.21 25.19
N ILE A 277 9.92 15.54 26.35
CA ILE A 277 8.83 15.83 27.30
C ILE A 277 8.89 17.29 27.77
N GLN A 278 10.09 17.81 28.04
CA GLN A 278 10.27 19.22 28.40
C GLN A 278 9.90 20.17 27.25
N LEU A 279 10.32 19.85 26.02
CA LEU A 279 9.98 20.64 24.84
C LEU A 279 8.46 20.67 24.59
N GLU A 280 7.78 19.52 24.68
CA GLU A 280 6.33 19.44 24.53
C GLU A 280 5.61 20.28 25.57
N ALA A 281 6.05 20.25 26.83
CA ALA A 281 5.50 21.10 27.89
C ALA A 281 5.72 22.60 27.58
N CYS A 282 6.88 22.99 27.06
CA CYS A 282 7.15 24.37 26.64
C CYS A 282 6.27 24.79 25.46
N VAL A 283 6.11 23.94 24.43
CA VAL A 283 5.27 24.22 23.27
C VAL A 283 3.79 24.35 23.66
N GLN A 284 3.30 23.47 24.54
CA GLN A 284 1.93 23.54 25.04
C GLN A 284 1.68 24.83 25.83
N SER A 285 2.62 25.23 26.70
CA SER A 285 2.56 26.51 27.41
C SER A 285 2.59 27.72 26.46
N LEU A 286 3.40 27.66 25.40
CA LEU A 286 3.44 28.70 24.36
C LEU A 286 2.10 28.79 23.60
N LYS A 287 1.50 27.65 23.26
CA LYS A 287 0.21 27.58 22.58
C LYS A 287 -0.89 28.22 23.42
N GLU A 288 -0.96 27.89 24.71
CA GLU A 288 -1.89 28.50 25.67
C GLU A 288 -1.68 30.02 25.78
N HIS A 289 -0.43 30.49 25.79
CA HIS A 289 -0.14 31.93 25.78
C HIS A 289 -0.56 32.61 24.47
N ILE A 290 -0.36 31.99 23.31
CA ILE A 290 -0.80 32.54 22.02
C ILE A 290 -2.34 32.64 22.00
N GLU A 291 -3.04 31.57 22.40
CA GLU A 291 -4.50 31.57 22.47
C GLU A 291 -5.04 32.65 23.43
N PHE A 292 -4.36 32.86 24.57
CA PHE A 292 -4.67 33.95 25.50
C PHE A 292 -4.46 35.34 24.87
N ILE A 293 -3.34 35.56 24.18
CA ILE A 293 -3.05 36.83 23.50
C ILE A 293 -4.09 37.10 22.41
N GLU A 294 -4.43 36.11 21.60
CA GLU A 294 -5.45 36.23 20.55
C GLU A 294 -6.85 36.50 21.11
N ALA A 295 -7.21 35.89 22.25
CA ALA A 295 -8.45 36.20 22.96
C ALA A 295 -8.45 37.65 23.49
N THR A 296 -7.34 38.09 24.10
CA THR A 296 -7.18 39.47 24.60
C THR A 296 -7.23 40.50 23.45
N GLN A 297 -6.61 40.20 22.31
CA GLN A 297 -6.68 41.05 21.12
C GLN A 297 -8.10 41.15 20.56
N ARG A 298 -8.87 40.06 20.57
CA ARG A 298 -10.30 40.07 20.18
C ARG A 298 -11.14 40.93 21.12
N GLU A 299 -10.89 40.88 22.43
CA GLU A 299 -11.56 41.75 23.40
C GLU A 299 -11.20 43.23 23.17
N LEU A 300 -9.92 43.54 22.97
CA LEU A 300 -9.44 44.90 22.68
C LEU A 300 -10.01 45.45 21.37
N ALA A 301 -10.24 44.62 20.35
CA ALA A 301 -10.91 45.02 19.11
C ALA A 301 -12.40 45.41 19.34
N GLY A 302 -13.03 44.87 20.39
CA GLY A 302 -14.39 45.22 20.81
C GLY A 302 -14.49 46.55 21.59
N VAL A 303 -13.39 46.99 22.23
CA VAL A 303 -13.35 48.22 23.04
C VAL A 303 -13.66 49.48 22.20
N PRO A 304 -13.11 49.71 21.00
CA PRO A 304 -13.48 50.84 20.13
C PRO A 304 -14.95 50.85 19.73
N ILE A 305 -15.56 49.68 19.53
CA ILE A 305 -16.99 49.56 19.18
C ILE A 305 -17.85 49.96 20.37
N ALA A 306 -17.49 49.48 21.58
CA ALA A 306 -18.15 49.88 22.82
C ALA A 306 -17.95 51.37 23.12
N LEU A 307 -16.75 51.91 22.93
CA LEU A 307 -16.45 53.34 23.09
C LEU A 307 -17.20 54.20 22.08
N LYS A 308 -17.35 53.77 20.83
CA LYS A 308 -18.16 54.46 19.82
C LYS A 308 -19.64 54.49 20.21
N LYS A 309 -20.18 53.36 20.69
CA LYS A 309 -21.57 53.25 21.16
C LYS A 309 -21.83 54.12 22.40
N ASN A 310 -20.87 54.16 23.34
CA ASN A 310 -20.91 55.04 24.50
C ASN A 310 -20.75 56.52 24.10
N LYS A 311 -19.90 56.83 23.12
CA LYS A 311 -19.78 58.18 22.56
C LYS A 311 -21.08 58.65 21.90
N GLU A 312 -21.75 57.79 21.14
CA GLU A 312 -23.08 58.05 20.57
C GLU A 312 -24.17 58.25 21.66
N GLN A 313 -24.03 57.60 22.82
CA GLN A 313 -24.88 57.85 24.00
C GLN A 313 -24.55 59.18 24.69
N ILE A 314 -23.26 59.52 24.83
CA ILE A 314 -22.80 60.79 25.40
C ILE A 314 -23.18 61.97 24.49
N GLU A 315 -23.16 61.80 23.16
CA GLU A 315 -23.63 62.80 22.19
C GLU A 315 -25.14 63.02 22.25
N LYS A 316 -25.93 62.05 22.74
CA LYS A 316 -27.36 62.23 23.04
C LYS A 316 -27.59 63.00 24.35
N ASP A 317 -26.68 62.89 25.30
CA ASP A 317 -26.72 63.59 26.58
C ASP A 317 -25.86 64.86 26.52
N GLY A 318 -26.34 65.83 25.74
CA GLY A 318 -25.61 67.07 25.49
C GLY A 318 -25.31 67.85 26.77
N ASN A 319 -24.03 67.97 27.14
CA ASN A 319 -23.32 69.25 27.18
C ASN A 319 -21.81 69.09 27.50
N HIS A 320 -21.02 70.02 26.96
CA HIS A 320 -19.63 70.41 27.22
C HIS A 320 -18.56 70.06 26.16
N SER A 321 -17.88 71.13 25.76
CA SER A 321 -16.95 71.27 24.64
C SER A 321 -15.48 71.26 25.08
N PHE A 322 -14.60 70.65 24.27
CA PHE A 322 -13.18 71.03 24.19
C PHE A 322 -12.66 70.89 22.75
N THR A 323 -11.76 71.80 22.38
CA THR A 323 -11.24 72.02 21.03
C THR A 323 -10.08 71.08 20.70
N ILE A 324 -10.14 70.45 19.52
CA ILE A 324 -9.10 69.57 18.96
C ILE A 324 -8.04 70.42 18.26
N THR A 325 -6.76 70.08 18.44
CA THR A 325 -5.68 70.56 17.55
C THR A 325 -5.05 69.37 16.83
N THR A 326 -5.08 69.40 15.50
CA THR A 326 -4.62 68.36 14.58
C THR A 326 -3.24 68.73 14.03
N ILE A 327 -2.31 67.78 13.93
CA ILE A 327 -1.23 67.80 12.94
C ILE A 327 -1.06 66.38 12.37
N ALA A 328 -1.10 66.28 11.04
CA ALA A 328 -0.80 65.10 10.21
C ALA A 328 0.73 64.90 10.10
N LEU A 329 1.28 63.69 9.97
CA LEU A 329 1.38 62.91 8.72
C LEU A 329 1.76 61.44 8.99
N LYS A 330 1.30 60.53 8.11
CA LYS A 330 1.82 59.17 7.82
C LYS A 330 3.32 59.21 7.41
N PRO A 331 4.10 58.10 7.26
CA PRO A 331 3.71 56.67 7.10
C PRO A 331 4.62 55.58 7.76
N ASP A 332 4.04 54.38 7.90
CA ASP A 332 4.65 53.03 7.73
C ASP A 332 5.74 52.55 8.71
N SER A 333 5.94 51.26 8.98
CA SER A 333 5.13 50.04 8.91
C SER A 333 5.89 49.05 9.78
N ALA A 334 5.36 48.71 10.95
CA ALA A 334 5.99 47.77 11.86
C ALA A 334 5.50 46.36 11.54
N PHE A 335 6.19 45.67 10.64
CA PHE A 335 6.48 44.25 10.85
C PHE A 335 7.78 43.88 10.14
N THR A 336 8.67 43.23 10.87
CA THR A 336 9.98 42.68 10.45
C THR A 336 11.21 43.61 10.59
N LEU A 337 11.64 43.85 11.84
CA LEU A 337 13.06 43.82 12.32
C LEU A 337 13.18 44.32 13.77
N ARG A 338 12.20 43.99 14.62
CA ARG A 338 12.29 44.22 16.06
C ARG A 338 13.12 43.07 16.64
N HIS A 339 14.40 43.31 16.88
CA HIS A 339 15.17 42.86 18.06
C HIS A 339 16.71 42.89 17.91
N LEU A 340 17.31 43.61 16.95
CA LEU A 340 18.79 43.74 16.91
C LEU A 340 19.36 45.17 16.76
N GLU A 341 18.55 46.19 16.53
CA GLU A 341 18.99 47.61 16.64
C GLU A 341 18.82 48.22 18.04
N PHE A 342 18.20 47.49 18.97
CA PHE A 342 17.94 47.98 20.33
C PHE A 342 19.10 47.76 21.32
N LEU A 343 20.07 46.91 20.98
CA LEU A 343 21.12 46.47 21.91
C LEU A 343 22.43 47.25 21.77
N ILE A 344 22.69 47.93 20.65
CA ILE A 344 23.97 48.61 20.43
C ILE A 344 24.06 49.96 21.17
N PRO A 345 23.03 50.85 21.15
CA PRO A 345 23.10 52.11 21.88
C PRO A 345 23.11 51.93 23.41
N ARG A 346 22.51 50.85 23.93
CA ARG A 346 22.41 50.57 25.38
C ARG A 346 23.65 49.93 25.98
N VAL A 347 24.48 49.27 25.18
CA VAL A 347 25.81 48.78 25.60
C VAL A 347 26.83 49.93 25.61
N GLU A 348 26.67 50.93 24.73
CA GLU A 348 27.42 52.19 24.77
C GLU A 348 27.00 53.10 25.96
N GLU A 349 25.71 53.15 26.32
CA GLU A 349 25.23 53.86 27.53
C GLU A 349 25.54 53.14 28.86
N ALA A 350 25.87 51.84 28.83
CA ALA A 350 26.26 51.05 30.02
C ALA A 350 27.78 51.01 30.28
N GLY A 351 28.60 51.70 29.46
CA GLY A 351 30.03 51.90 29.70
C GLY A 351 30.98 50.80 29.21
N GLU A 352 30.52 49.84 28.39
CA GLU A 352 31.31 48.67 27.95
C GLU A 352 31.71 48.76 26.47
N ALA A 353 32.66 49.65 26.15
CA ALA A 353 33.04 50.02 24.78
C ALA A 353 33.72 48.90 23.96
N GLU A 354 34.29 47.88 24.61
CA GLU A 354 35.06 46.82 23.93
C GLU A 354 34.15 45.80 23.20
N TRP A 355 32.91 45.65 23.68
CA TRP A 355 31.92 44.75 23.08
C TRP A 355 31.27 45.34 21.81
N ALA A 356 31.11 46.66 21.77
CA ALA A 356 30.59 47.37 20.58
C ALA A 356 31.54 47.26 19.37
N GLN A 357 32.87 47.23 19.62
CA GLN A 357 33.86 47.15 18.54
C GLN A 357 33.99 45.73 17.95
N LYS A 358 33.80 44.68 18.75
CA LYS A 358 33.79 43.29 18.24
C LYS A 358 32.60 42.97 17.33
N LEU A 359 31.45 43.62 17.57
CA LEU A 359 30.26 43.46 16.74
C LEU A 359 30.40 44.16 15.38
N LYS A 360 31.12 45.29 15.31
CA LYS A 360 31.44 45.97 14.02
C LYS A 360 32.41 45.16 13.15
N ASN A 361 33.35 44.43 13.75
CA ASN A 361 34.35 43.65 13.01
C ASN A 361 33.80 42.33 12.42
N LEU A 362 32.65 41.83 12.89
CA LEU A 362 31.99 40.65 12.32
C LEU A 362 31.10 40.97 11.11
N GLN A 363 30.87 42.26 10.82
CA GLN A 363 30.01 42.70 9.72
C GLN A 363 30.78 42.93 8.40
N GLU A 364 32.12 43.02 8.44
CA GLU A 364 32.94 43.34 7.25
C GLU A 364 33.59 42.11 6.57
N ALA A 365 33.30 40.88 6.98
CA ALA A 365 33.97 39.68 6.47
C ALA A 365 33.17 38.84 5.46
N ALA A 366 32.14 39.38 4.81
CA ALA A 366 31.40 38.64 3.77
C ALA A 366 30.80 39.54 2.66
N ALA A 367 31.62 39.95 1.69
CA ALA A 367 31.33 39.92 0.24
C ALA A 367 32.35 40.70 -0.60
N LYS A 368 33.05 40.03 -1.54
CA LYS A 368 33.33 40.51 -2.91
C LYS A 368 33.82 39.38 -3.83
N GLU A 369 33.33 39.41 -5.06
CA GLU A 369 33.28 38.37 -6.10
C GLU A 369 34.43 38.36 -7.14
N SER A 370 34.76 37.15 -7.63
CA SER A 370 34.82 36.64 -9.03
C SER A 370 35.93 36.94 -10.10
N THR A 371 36.02 35.95 -11.02
CA THR A 371 36.50 35.88 -12.44
C THR A 371 37.97 35.44 -12.72
N LYS A 372 38.37 34.62 -13.74
CA LYS A 372 37.79 34.07 -15.01
C LYS A 372 38.68 32.93 -15.64
N THR A 373 38.02 31.91 -16.25
CA THR A 373 38.18 31.22 -17.59
C THR A 373 39.42 30.41 -18.09
N VAL A 374 39.07 29.33 -18.86
CA VAL A 374 39.71 28.59 -20.00
C VAL A 374 40.43 27.26 -19.62
N GLY A 375 40.26 26.08 -20.24
CA GLY A 375 39.47 25.55 -21.37
C GLY A 375 39.99 24.14 -21.83
N PHE A 376 39.15 23.40 -22.61
CA PHE A 376 39.46 22.30 -23.57
C PHE A 376 39.92 20.90 -23.04
N ILE A 377 39.61 19.71 -23.60
CA ILE A 377 38.67 19.15 -24.61
C ILE A 377 38.73 17.57 -24.55
N ASN A 378 37.61 16.89 -24.91
CA ASN A 378 37.37 15.53 -25.48
C ASN A 378 38.01 14.25 -24.88
N SER A 379 37.31 13.12 -24.69
CA SER A 379 36.39 12.26 -25.49
C SER A 379 37.08 11.06 -26.16
N MET A 380 36.40 9.91 -26.10
CA MET A 380 36.60 8.60 -26.74
C MET A 380 37.67 7.64 -26.19
N MET A 381 37.17 6.56 -25.56
CA MET A 381 37.48 5.22 -26.07
C MET A 381 36.30 4.28 -25.85
N ASN A 382 35.69 3.92 -26.97
CA ASN A 382 34.65 2.92 -27.13
C ASN A 382 35.30 1.53 -27.26
N LEU A 383 34.48 0.50 -27.06
CA LEU A 383 34.56 -0.84 -27.68
C LEU A 383 35.83 -1.66 -27.40
N PHE A 384 35.71 -2.72 -26.62
CA PHE A 384 36.14 -4.08 -27.01
C PHE A 384 35.62 -5.07 -25.96
N ILE A 385 35.34 -6.31 -26.39
CA ILE A 385 34.77 -7.45 -25.65
C ILE A 385 33.25 -7.60 -25.87
N PHE A 386 32.87 -7.91 -27.11
CA PHE A 386 31.64 -8.65 -27.40
C PHE A 386 31.76 -9.38 -28.74
N ASP A 387 32.75 -10.26 -28.88
CA ASP A 387 32.91 -11.09 -30.10
C ASP A 387 33.68 -12.40 -29.85
N PHE A 388 33.46 -13.02 -28.70
CA PHE A 388 33.92 -14.39 -28.47
C PHE A 388 32.85 -15.13 -27.67
N TYR A 389 32.49 -16.32 -28.13
CA TYR A 389 31.35 -17.16 -27.71
C TYR A 389 30.03 -16.94 -28.46
N PHE A 390 29.98 -17.28 -29.75
CA PHE A 390 28.79 -17.97 -30.28
C PHE A 390 29.18 -18.85 -31.48
N CYS A 391 29.53 -20.11 -31.18
CA CYS A 391 29.58 -21.17 -32.17
C CYS A 391 29.14 -22.49 -31.54
N ARG A 392 27.96 -22.95 -31.98
CA ARG A 392 27.31 -24.26 -31.87
C ARG A 392 25.97 -24.14 -31.16
N LEU A 393 24.88 -24.44 -31.87
CA LEU A 393 23.88 -25.47 -31.57
C LEU A 393 22.74 -25.36 -32.61
N GLY A 394 22.17 -26.51 -32.99
CA GLY A 394 21.30 -26.70 -34.16
C GLY A 394 19.85 -26.24 -34.01
N ASP A 395 18.98 -26.78 -34.87
CA ASP A 395 17.68 -26.26 -35.36
C ASP A 395 16.69 -25.59 -34.38
N ALA A 396 16.79 -25.78 -33.05
CA ALA A 396 16.10 -24.90 -32.08
C ALA A 396 16.62 -23.44 -32.13
N SER A 397 17.84 -23.24 -32.65
CA SER A 397 18.50 -21.94 -32.75
C SER A 397 17.88 -20.99 -33.78
N LEU A 398 17.17 -21.48 -34.81
CA LEU A 398 16.67 -20.62 -35.90
C LEU A 398 15.52 -19.72 -35.45
N ALA A 399 14.58 -20.24 -34.65
CA ALA A 399 13.46 -19.47 -34.12
C ALA A 399 13.92 -18.44 -33.08
N LEU A 400 14.77 -18.87 -32.14
CA LEU A 400 15.36 -17.98 -31.15
C LEU A 400 16.22 -16.89 -31.81
N TYR A 401 16.98 -17.23 -32.85
CA TYR A 401 17.77 -16.28 -33.63
C TYR A 401 16.90 -15.25 -34.38
N ASP A 402 15.74 -15.66 -34.89
CA ASP A 402 14.77 -14.74 -35.50
C ASP A 402 14.22 -13.74 -34.46
N PHE A 403 13.88 -14.21 -33.24
CA PHE A 403 13.46 -13.31 -32.15
C PHE A 403 14.58 -12.38 -31.68
N ILE A 404 15.82 -12.88 -31.59
CA ILE A 404 17.01 -12.10 -31.29
C ILE A 404 17.19 -10.97 -32.33
N LYS A 405 17.00 -11.25 -33.62
CA LYS A 405 17.03 -10.22 -34.69
C LYS A 405 15.90 -9.22 -34.58
N LYS A 406 14.73 -9.65 -34.10
CA LYS A 406 13.56 -8.80 -33.86
C LYS A 406 13.61 -8.14 -32.47
N SER A 407 14.79 -7.91 -31.92
CA SER A 407 14.98 -7.34 -30.58
C SER A 407 16.23 -6.46 -30.46
N VAL A 408 16.27 -5.61 -29.43
CA VAL A 408 17.43 -4.78 -29.08
C VAL A 408 17.95 -5.18 -27.71
N VAL A 409 19.27 -5.33 -27.57
CA VAL A 409 19.91 -5.64 -26.28
C VAL A 409 19.75 -4.46 -25.32
N ARG A 410 19.30 -4.76 -24.09
CA ARG A 410 19.18 -3.81 -22.97
C ARG A 410 20.25 -4.07 -21.91
N ASP A 411 20.49 -5.34 -21.55
CA ASP A 411 21.59 -5.77 -20.68
C ASP A 411 22.26 -7.00 -21.31
N SER A 412 23.59 -7.04 -21.25
CA SER A 412 24.42 -8.09 -21.82
C SER A 412 24.76 -9.22 -20.84
N GLY A 413 24.38 -9.11 -19.56
CA GLY A 413 24.57 -10.16 -18.55
C GLY A 413 23.78 -11.44 -18.88
N PRO A 414 24.03 -12.58 -18.22
CA PRO A 414 23.19 -13.77 -18.36
C PRO A 414 21.99 -13.70 -17.39
N PRO A 415 20.72 -13.78 -17.85
CA PRO A 415 20.32 -13.85 -19.25
C PRO A 415 20.40 -12.48 -19.94
N ALA A 416 20.74 -12.46 -21.23
CA ALA A 416 20.82 -11.23 -21.99
C ALA A 416 19.41 -10.67 -22.14
N VAL A 417 19.15 -9.52 -21.52
CA VAL A 417 17.84 -8.86 -21.53
C VAL A 417 17.69 -8.13 -22.86
N ARG A 418 16.66 -8.47 -23.63
CA ARG A 418 16.42 -7.99 -24.99
C ARG A 418 15.00 -7.48 -25.12
N GLN A 419 14.83 -6.26 -25.60
CA GLN A 419 13.52 -5.70 -25.86
C GLN A 419 13.02 -6.10 -27.25
N LEU A 420 11.82 -6.68 -27.34
CA LEU A 420 11.21 -7.05 -28.61
C LEU A 420 10.77 -5.82 -29.43
N HIS A 421 10.94 -5.89 -30.74
CA HIS A 421 10.43 -4.90 -31.67
C HIS A 421 8.91 -5.07 -31.85
N THR A 422 8.15 -4.11 -31.34
CA THR A 422 6.68 -4.07 -31.43
C THR A 422 6.21 -2.94 -32.34
N THR A 423 5.14 -3.21 -33.10
CA THR A 423 4.37 -2.17 -33.78
C THR A 423 3.46 -1.52 -32.74
N ARG A 424 3.57 -0.20 -32.54
CA ARG A 424 2.83 0.53 -31.51
C ARG A 424 1.77 1.43 -32.13
N SER A 425 0.55 1.33 -31.62
CA SER A 425 -0.60 2.17 -31.99
C SER A 425 -1.45 2.49 -30.75
N ASN A 426 -2.38 3.44 -30.88
CA ASN A 426 -3.41 3.72 -29.88
C ASN A 426 -4.77 3.31 -30.42
N LEU A 427 -5.61 2.72 -29.57
CA LEU A 427 -6.99 2.33 -29.90
C LEU A 427 -7.97 3.48 -29.66
N ASP A 428 -7.60 4.44 -28.81
CA ASP A 428 -8.39 5.63 -28.54
C ASP A 428 -7.69 6.91 -29.00
N LYS A 429 -8.48 7.98 -29.18
CA LYS A 429 -7.97 9.29 -29.62
C LYS A 429 -7.13 9.97 -28.55
N ASP A 430 -7.39 9.68 -27.28
CA ASP A 430 -6.74 10.32 -26.13
C ASP A 430 -5.44 9.60 -25.72
N GLY A 431 -5.14 8.45 -26.33
CA GLY A 431 -3.94 7.65 -26.04
C GLY A 431 -3.96 6.89 -24.71
N LYS A 432 -5.15 6.72 -24.10
CA LYS A 432 -5.37 5.99 -22.85
C LYS A 432 -5.39 4.47 -23.02
N ILE A 433 -5.52 4.01 -24.25
CA ILE A 433 -5.56 2.59 -24.61
C ILE A 433 -4.54 2.36 -25.72
N ARG A 434 -3.44 1.72 -25.35
CA ARG A 434 -2.31 1.42 -26.24
C ARG A 434 -2.43 0.00 -26.77
N LYS A 435 -1.89 -0.24 -27.96
CA LYS A 435 -1.83 -1.55 -28.59
C LYS A 435 -0.44 -1.80 -29.16
N TRP A 436 0.24 -2.83 -28.67
CA TRP A 436 1.59 -3.20 -29.05
C TRP A 436 1.60 -4.61 -29.63
N THR A 437 2.00 -4.73 -30.89
CA THR A 437 1.91 -5.99 -31.63
C THR A 437 3.30 -6.53 -31.97
N PHE A 438 3.57 -7.78 -31.62
CA PHE A 438 4.76 -8.54 -32.01
C PHE A 438 4.38 -9.67 -32.99
N GLY A 439 5.11 -9.77 -34.10
CA GLY A 439 4.83 -10.75 -35.15
C GLY A 439 3.74 -10.30 -36.13
N GLN A 440 3.27 -11.22 -36.98
CA GLN A 440 2.24 -10.96 -37.99
C GLN A 440 0.98 -11.78 -37.71
N LYS A 441 -0.19 -11.14 -37.83
CA LYS A 441 -1.47 -11.80 -37.59
C LYS A 441 -1.79 -12.81 -38.71
N HIS A 442 -2.10 -14.05 -38.33
CA HIS A 442 -2.53 -15.08 -39.26
C HIS A 442 -4.07 -15.24 -39.22
N PRO A 443 -4.78 -15.17 -40.36
CA PRO A 443 -6.24 -15.10 -40.40
C PRO A 443 -6.98 -16.28 -39.74
N ASN A 444 -6.39 -17.48 -39.74
CA ASN A 444 -7.04 -18.71 -39.27
C ASN A 444 -6.55 -19.17 -37.89
N MET A 445 -5.73 -18.36 -37.23
CA MET A 445 -5.17 -18.71 -35.91
C MET A 445 -6.15 -18.26 -34.82
N GLN A 446 -6.51 -19.18 -33.91
CA GLN A 446 -7.30 -18.81 -32.74
C GLN A 446 -6.49 -17.83 -31.87
N ASN A 447 -7.14 -16.85 -31.24
CA ASN A 447 -6.48 -15.86 -30.41
C ASN A 447 -6.96 -15.94 -28.96
N LYS A 448 -6.11 -16.31 -28.01
CA LYS A 448 -6.45 -16.32 -26.58
C LYS A 448 -6.27 -14.94 -25.97
N THR A 449 -7.31 -14.40 -25.32
CA THR A 449 -7.30 -13.06 -24.73
C THR A 449 -7.43 -13.12 -23.21
N ILE A 450 -6.47 -12.53 -22.49
CA ILE A 450 -6.48 -12.46 -21.02
C ILE A 450 -6.41 -11.02 -20.54
N LEU A 451 -7.06 -10.72 -19.41
CA LEU A 451 -7.00 -9.42 -18.74
C LEU A 451 -6.26 -9.54 -17.41
N MET A 452 -5.24 -8.71 -17.17
CA MET A 452 -4.46 -8.71 -15.93
C MET A 452 -4.82 -7.52 -15.05
N VAL A 453 -5.26 -7.78 -13.81
CA VAL A 453 -5.72 -6.77 -12.85
C VAL A 453 -5.00 -6.96 -11.51
N GLY A 454 -4.37 -5.92 -10.97
CA GLY A 454 -3.68 -6.02 -9.68
C GLY A 454 -3.00 -4.72 -9.27
N GLU A 455 -2.62 -4.63 -8.00
CA GLU A 455 -1.99 -3.44 -7.42
C GLU A 455 -0.65 -3.10 -8.09
N THR A 456 -0.19 -1.85 -7.97
CA THR A 456 1.17 -1.48 -8.37
C THR A 456 2.21 -2.30 -7.59
N GLY A 457 3.23 -2.80 -8.30
CA GLY A 457 4.29 -3.58 -7.67
C GLY A 457 3.93 -5.03 -7.33
N THR A 458 2.77 -5.55 -7.72
CA THR A 458 2.50 -7.01 -7.68
C THR A 458 3.31 -7.78 -8.73
N GLY A 459 3.91 -7.10 -9.70
CA GLY A 459 4.76 -7.71 -10.72
C GLY A 459 3.99 -8.16 -11.98
N LYS A 460 2.87 -7.48 -12.31
CA LYS A 460 2.12 -7.72 -13.55
C LYS A 460 3.01 -7.66 -14.79
N THR A 461 3.77 -6.58 -14.97
CA THR A 461 4.68 -6.37 -16.11
C THR A 461 5.71 -7.48 -16.22
N THR A 462 6.33 -7.87 -15.09
CA THR A 462 7.28 -8.98 -15.05
C THR A 462 6.60 -10.29 -15.45
N LEU A 463 5.39 -10.55 -14.96
CA LEU A 463 4.61 -11.75 -15.29
C LEU A 463 4.20 -11.78 -16.77
N ILE A 464 3.87 -10.63 -17.38
CA ILE A 464 3.63 -10.51 -18.83
C ILE A 464 4.88 -10.95 -19.59
N ASN A 465 6.05 -10.45 -19.21
CA ASN A 465 7.32 -10.83 -19.84
C ASN A 465 7.60 -12.33 -19.62
N THR A 466 7.32 -12.90 -18.45
CA THR A 466 7.41 -14.36 -18.20
C THR A 466 6.50 -15.16 -19.12
N MET A 467 5.22 -14.77 -19.25
CA MET A 467 4.27 -15.40 -20.16
C MET A 467 4.74 -15.35 -21.62
N VAL A 468 5.30 -14.23 -22.06
CA VAL A 468 5.82 -14.09 -23.42
C VAL A 468 7.06 -14.93 -23.66
N ASN A 469 8.01 -14.99 -22.72
CA ASN A 469 9.19 -15.86 -22.87
C ASN A 469 8.79 -17.33 -22.97
N TYR A 470 7.90 -17.80 -22.09
CA TYR A 470 7.36 -19.15 -22.16
C TYR A 470 6.61 -19.40 -23.48
N TYR A 471 5.74 -18.46 -23.88
CA TYR A 471 4.99 -18.57 -25.13
C TYR A 471 5.91 -18.63 -26.36
N LEU A 472 7.02 -17.88 -26.38
CA LEU A 472 8.04 -17.92 -27.44
C LEU A 472 8.94 -19.17 -27.35
N GLY A 473 8.84 -19.97 -26.29
CA GLY A 473 9.60 -21.21 -26.11
C GLY A 473 11.04 -21.00 -25.64
N VAL A 474 11.31 -19.87 -24.98
CA VAL A 474 12.62 -19.58 -24.38
C VAL A 474 12.87 -20.53 -23.22
N LYS A 475 14.08 -21.09 -23.16
CA LYS A 475 14.52 -22.00 -22.11
C LYS A 475 15.52 -21.32 -21.19
N PHE A 476 15.63 -21.84 -19.97
CA PHE A 476 16.63 -21.38 -19.00
C PHE A 476 18.07 -21.45 -19.56
N GLU A 477 18.36 -22.47 -20.37
CA GLU A 477 19.67 -22.68 -21.00
C GLU A 477 19.99 -21.69 -22.13
N ASP A 478 18.99 -21.01 -22.69
CA ASP A 478 19.20 -20.07 -23.80
C ASP A 478 19.94 -18.80 -23.35
N LEU A 479 19.94 -18.51 -22.04
CA LEU A 479 20.58 -17.34 -21.43
C LEU A 479 20.14 -16.02 -22.10
N VAL A 480 18.88 -15.95 -22.53
CA VAL A 480 18.25 -14.77 -23.11
C VAL A 480 16.91 -14.53 -22.41
N TRP A 481 16.56 -13.26 -22.22
CA TRP A 481 15.28 -12.84 -21.66
C TRP A 481 14.67 -11.75 -22.54
N PHE A 482 13.45 -11.96 -23.03
CA PHE A 482 12.74 -10.97 -23.85
C PHE A 482 11.78 -10.11 -23.03
N GLU A 483 11.75 -8.81 -23.32
CA GLU A 483 10.81 -7.86 -22.75
C GLU A 483 9.92 -7.30 -23.85
N ILE A 484 8.61 -7.54 -23.73
CA ILE A 484 7.59 -6.91 -24.59
C ILE A 484 7.00 -5.68 -23.92
N ALA A 485 6.83 -5.74 -22.60
CA ALA A 485 6.30 -4.67 -21.78
C ALA A 485 7.48 -3.84 -21.26
N GLU A 486 7.45 -2.54 -21.54
CA GLU A 486 8.49 -1.62 -21.06
C GLU A 486 8.26 -1.32 -19.58
N GLU A 487 9.23 -1.69 -18.74
CA GLU A 487 9.45 -0.96 -17.50
C GLU A 487 10.13 0.36 -17.93
N GLU A 488 9.40 1.48 -17.90
CA GLU A 488 10.07 2.78 -18.01
C GLU A 488 11.18 2.81 -16.95
N LYS A 489 12.34 3.43 -17.20
CA LYS A 489 13.42 3.56 -16.19
C LYS A 489 13.02 4.51 -15.04
N ARG A 490 11.81 4.39 -14.52
CA ARG A 490 11.35 4.99 -13.27
C ARG A 490 11.70 4.02 -12.16
N ASP A 491 11.91 4.58 -10.98
CA ASP A 491 12.13 3.79 -9.78
C ASP A 491 11.02 2.75 -9.61
N GLN A 492 11.32 1.51 -9.18
CA GLN A 492 10.28 0.52 -8.87
C GLN A 492 9.34 1.00 -7.75
N THR A 493 9.75 2.05 -7.02
CA THR A 493 8.86 2.80 -6.13
C THR A 493 7.83 3.70 -6.82
N GLU A 494 7.76 3.75 -8.16
CA GLU A 494 6.78 4.50 -8.96
C GLU A 494 6.01 3.53 -9.89
N SER A 495 4.77 3.85 -10.29
CA SER A 495 4.03 2.95 -11.18
C SER A 495 4.65 2.93 -12.58
N GLN A 496 4.86 1.70 -13.05
CA GLN A 496 5.54 1.39 -14.30
C GLN A 496 4.58 1.40 -15.50
N THR A 497 3.29 1.13 -15.26
CA THR A 497 2.24 1.15 -16.29
C THR A 497 1.31 2.34 -16.05
N SER A 498 1.36 3.33 -16.96
CA SER A 498 0.55 4.55 -16.88
C SER A 498 -0.84 4.40 -17.49
N GLU A 499 -0.97 3.61 -18.56
CA GLU A 499 -2.15 3.46 -19.41
C GLU A 499 -2.45 1.99 -19.74
N ILE A 500 -3.70 1.67 -20.07
CA ILE A 500 -4.08 0.30 -20.46
C ILE A 500 -3.35 -0.08 -21.75
N THR A 501 -2.72 -1.24 -21.77
CA THR A 501 -1.91 -1.69 -22.91
C THR A 501 -2.30 -3.09 -23.33
N VAL A 502 -2.68 -3.26 -24.59
CA VAL A 502 -3.00 -4.54 -25.21
C VAL A 502 -1.75 -5.04 -25.95
N TYR A 503 -1.15 -6.12 -25.45
CA TYR A 503 -0.03 -6.80 -26.08
C TYR A 503 -0.55 -7.94 -26.96
N GLU A 504 -0.30 -7.88 -28.26
CA GLU A 504 -0.60 -8.97 -29.19
C GLU A 504 0.68 -9.68 -29.59
N ILE A 505 0.74 -11.00 -29.37
CA ILE A 505 1.88 -11.83 -29.70
C ILE A 505 1.43 -12.87 -30.72
N PHE A 506 2.03 -12.80 -31.91
CA PHE A 506 1.79 -13.73 -33.02
C PHE A 506 3.06 -14.55 -33.32
N SER A 507 2.92 -15.87 -33.38
CA SER A 507 4.00 -16.79 -33.77
C SER A 507 3.46 -17.96 -34.57
N GLU A 508 4.02 -18.20 -35.77
CA GLU A 508 3.63 -19.31 -36.66
C GLU A 508 3.85 -20.69 -36.04
N GLN A 509 4.76 -20.80 -35.07
CA GLN A 509 5.15 -22.06 -34.44
C GLN A 509 4.23 -22.45 -33.27
N LYS A 510 3.21 -21.65 -32.98
CA LYS A 510 2.35 -21.82 -31.80
C LYS A 510 0.90 -22.10 -32.21
N PRO A 511 0.11 -22.81 -31.39
CA PRO A 511 -1.22 -23.26 -31.78
C PRO A 511 -2.29 -22.15 -31.77
N PHE A 512 -2.06 -21.06 -31.03
CA PHE A 512 -2.94 -19.90 -30.93
C PHE A 512 -2.12 -18.62 -30.74
N SER A 513 -2.63 -17.46 -31.14
CA SER A 513 -2.04 -16.15 -30.81
C SER A 513 -2.47 -15.70 -29.42
N LEU A 514 -1.65 -14.89 -28.76
CA LEU A 514 -1.90 -14.45 -27.38
C LEU A 514 -2.12 -12.94 -27.34
N SER A 515 -3.21 -12.52 -26.69
CA SER A 515 -3.53 -11.12 -26.40
C SER A 515 -3.58 -10.91 -24.89
N ILE A 516 -2.75 -10.02 -24.36
CA ILE A 516 -2.68 -9.72 -22.93
C ILE A 516 -3.06 -8.26 -22.73
N ILE A 517 -4.13 -8.01 -21.97
CA ILE A 517 -4.57 -6.67 -21.58
C ILE A 517 -3.95 -6.35 -20.22
N ASP A 518 -2.96 -5.48 -20.20
CA ASP A 518 -2.34 -4.98 -18.98
C ASP A 518 -3.06 -3.72 -18.50
N THR A 519 -3.55 -3.74 -17.26
CA THR A 519 -4.08 -2.54 -16.61
C THR A 519 -2.99 -1.85 -15.79
N PRO A 520 -2.98 -0.51 -15.72
CA PRO A 520 -2.19 0.22 -14.73
C PRO A 520 -2.34 -0.40 -13.33
N GLY A 521 -1.24 -0.45 -12.57
CA GLY A 521 -1.33 -0.79 -11.17
C GLY A 521 -2.09 0.30 -10.41
N TYR A 522 -3.06 -0.11 -9.60
CA TYR A 522 -3.78 0.76 -8.69
C TYR A 522 -3.02 0.94 -7.35
N GLY A 523 -3.39 1.95 -6.56
CA GLY A 523 -2.76 2.25 -5.27
C GLY A 523 -1.38 2.94 -5.37
N ASP A 524 -1.12 3.65 -6.47
CA ASP A 524 0.15 4.38 -6.69
C ASP A 524 0.10 5.85 -6.18
N THR A 525 1.23 6.54 -6.17
CA THR A 525 1.38 7.95 -5.72
C THR A 525 0.54 8.96 -6.52
N ARG A 526 -0.07 8.52 -7.63
CA ARG A 526 -0.94 9.32 -8.50
C ARG A 526 -2.34 9.57 -7.93
N GLY A 527 -2.72 8.83 -6.88
CA GLY A 527 -3.97 9.03 -6.13
C GLY A 527 -5.18 8.29 -6.69
N ILE A 528 -6.26 8.28 -5.89
CA ILE A 528 -7.51 7.54 -6.16
C ILE A 528 -8.18 7.98 -7.46
N ASP A 529 -8.08 9.27 -7.82
CA ASP A 529 -8.70 9.81 -9.04
C ASP A 529 -8.21 9.08 -10.31
N LYS A 530 -6.91 8.72 -10.35
CA LYS A 530 -6.35 7.95 -11.47
C LYS A 530 -6.80 6.50 -11.49
N ASP A 531 -6.95 5.90 -10.31
CA ASP A 531 -7.47 4.54 -10.19
C ASP A 531 -8.93 4.44 -10.65
N MET A 532 -9.70 5.52 -10.48
CA MET A 532 -11.08 5.64 -10.98
C MET A 532 -11.17 5.75 -12.51
N GLU A 533 -10.10 6.10 -13.22
CA GLU A 533 -10.08 6.11 -14.69
C GLU A 533 -9.99 4.69 -15.27
N ILE A 534 -9.45 3.72 -14.52
CA ILE A 534 -9.20 2.35 -15.02
C ILE A 534 -10.51 1.67 -15.47
N PRO A 535 -11.59 1.64 -14.66
CA PRO A 535 -12.84 1.02 -15.10
C PRO A 535 -13.46 1.72 -16.32
N GLN A 536 -13.30 3.03 -16.42
CA GLN A 536 -13.79 3.82 -17.56
C GLN A 536 -13.01 3.53 -18.86
N ASN A 537 -11.70 3.36 -18.77
CA ASN A 537 -10.86 3.02 -19.92
C ASN A 537 -11.08 1.56 -20.37
N LEU A 538 -11.30 0.63 -19.44
CA LEU A 538 -11.72 -0.74 -19.77
C LEU A 538 -13.09 -0.75 -20.46
N HIS A 539 -14.03 0.06 -19.97
CA HIS A 539 -15.33 0.24 -20.62
C HIS A 539 -15.20 0.68 -22.08
N LYS A 540 -14.36 1.69 -22.37
CA LYS A 540 -14.07 2.15 -23.74
C LYS A 540 -13.49 1.00 -24.59
N LEU A 541 -12.52 0.25 -24.05
CA LEU A 541 -11.88 -0.87 -24.75
C LEU A 541 -12.90 -1.96 -25.16
N PHE A 542 -13.90 -2.25 -24.34
CA PHE A 542 -14.88 -3.29 -24.65
C PHE A 542 -15.95 -2.83 -25.66
N GLN A 543 -16.23 -1.53 -25.70
CA GLN A 543 -17.23 -0.98 -26.62
C GLN A 543 -16.70 -0.74 -28.04
N GLN A 544 -15.46 -0.32 -28.21
CA GLN A 544 -14.88 0.01 -29.52
C GLN A 544 -14.93 -1.16 -30.52
N ASP A 545 -15.13 -0.87 -31.81
CA ASP A 545 -15.26 -1.88 -32.87
C ASP A 545 -13.97 -2.69 -33.07
N ASP A 546 -12.81 -2.03 -32.96
CA ASP A 546 -11.47 -2.62 -32.98
C ASP A 546 -10.96 -3.04 -31.59
N GLY A 547 -11.83 -2.92 -30.58
CA GLY A 547 -11.57 -3.29 -29.20
C GLY A 547 -11.71 -4.78 -28.90
N VAL A 548 -11.74 -5.14 -27.61
CA VAL A 548 -11.81 -6.53 -27.17
C VAL A 548 -13.26 -6.95 -26.99
N LYS A 549 -13.66 -8.06 -27.62
CA LYS A 549 -15.06 -8.56 -27.59
C LYS A 549 -15.25 -9.82 -26.78
N ASP A 550 -14.18 -10.58 -26.54
CA ASP A 550 -14.23 -11.83 -25.81
C ASP A 550 -12.98 -11.99 -24.93
N LEU A 551 -13.14 -12.67 -23.80
CA LEU A 551 -12.05 -13.02 -22.88
C LEU A 551 -12.02 -14.53 -22.65
N ASP A 552 -10.81 -15.07 -22.60
CA ASP A 552 -10.54 -16.44 -22.16
C ASP A 552 -10.27 -16.47 -20.64
N ALA A 553 -9.67 -15.42 -20.05
CA ALA A 553 -9.53 -15.29 -18.59
C ALA A 553 -9.43 -13.84 -18.08
N VAL A 554 -9.88 -13.62 -16.85
CA VAL A 554 -9.59 -12.44 -16.04
C VAL A 554 -8.67 -12.86 -14.89
N CYS A 555 -7.45 -12.33 -14.89
CA CYS A 555 -6.38 -12.72 -14.00
C CYS A 555 -6.20 -11.68 -12.90
N LEU A 556 -6.57 -12.03 -11.66
CA LEU A 556 -6.32 -11.20 -10.49
C LEU A 556 -4.92 -11.48 -9.95
N VAL A 557 -4.03 -10.48 -10.01
CA VAL A 557 -2.62 -10.63 -9.68
C VAL A 557 -2.37 -10.18 -8.23
N LEU A 558 -2.00 -11.13 -7.38
CA LEU A 558 -1.77 -10.97 -5.94
C LEU A 558 -0.35 -11.42 -5.55
N LYS A 559 0.15 -11.03 -4.38
CA LYS A 559 1.44 -11.51 -3.85
C LYS A 559 1.23 -12.66 -2.87
N ALA A 560 2.07 -13.69 -2.90
CA ALA A 560 2.00 -14.83 -1.98
C ALA A 560 2.09 -14.43 -0.50
N SER A 561 2.83 -13.34 -0.20
CA SER A 561 3.03 -12.80 1.15
C SER A 561 1.91 -11.84 1.61
N GLN A 562 0.86 -11.63 0.80
CA GLN A 562 -0.30 -10.83 1.21
C GLN A 562 -1.13 -11.62 2.20
N ASN A 563 -1.28 -11.07 3.41
CA ASN A 563 -2.09 -11.71 4.46
C ASN A 563 -3.48 -11.08 4.57
N ARG A 564 -3.74 -10.00 3.80
CA ARG A 564 -4.96 -9.18 3.82
C ARG A 564 -5.17 -8.55 2.44
N ILE A 565 -6.42 -8.33 2.07
CA ILE A 565 -6.79 -7.42 0.99
C ILE A 565 -7.02 -6.04 1.62
N SER A 566 -6.26 -5.02 1.20
CA SER A 566 -6.43 -3.67 1.74
C SER A 566 -7.77 -3.06 1.33
N GLU A 567 -8.25 -2.03 2.05
CA GLU A 567 -9.51 -1.37 1.70
C GLU A 567 -9.49 -0.75 0.29
N ILE A 568 -8.33 -0.20 -0.10
CA ILE A 568 -8.08 0.32 -1.44
C ILE A 568 -8.12 -0.82 -2.47
N GLN A 569 -7.39 -1.91 -2.22
CA GLN A 569 -7.36 -3.06 -3.12
C GLN A 569 -8.75 -3.67 -3.32
N ARG A 570 -9.53 -3.77 -2.24
CA ARG A 570 -10.93 -4.21 -2.28
C ARG A 570 -11.78 -3.28 -3.13
N TYR A 571 -11.66 -1.96 -2.96
CA TYR A 571 -12.39 -0.98 -3.76
C TYR A 571 -12.08 -1.11 -5.25
N ILE A 572 -10.82 -1.27 -5.65
CA ILE A 572 -10.49 -1.44 -7.07
C ILE A 572 -10.96 -2.79 -7.61
N PHE A 573 -10.84 -3.88 -6.85
CA PHE A 573 -11.44 -5.14 -7.27
C PHE A 573 -12.96 -5.00 -7.40
N GLU A 574 -13.64 -4.27 -6.52
CA GLU A 574 -15.06 -3.95 -6.72
C GLU A 574 -15.30 -3.14 -7.99
N GLY A 575 -14.50 -2.10 -8.25
CA GLY A 575 -14.60 -1.29 -9.46
C GLY A 575 -14.46 -2.12 -10.74
N VAL A 576 -13.38 -2.87 -10.87
CA VAL A 576 -13.09 -3.67 -12.06
C VAL A 576 -14.05 -4.86 -12.19
N LEU A 577 -14.31 -5.61 -11.11
CA LEU A 577 -15.23 -6.74 -11.15
C LEU A 577 -16.68 -6.31 -11.41
N SER A 578 -17.07 -5.09 -11.01
CA SER A 578 -18.41 -4.56 -11.27
C SER A 578 -18.70 -4.25 -12.75
N LEU A 579 -17.68 -4.22 -13.60
CA LEU A 579 -17.83 -4.05 -15.04
C LEU A 579 -18.39 -5.30 -15.71
N PHE A 580 -18.10 -6.47 -15.16
CA PHE A 580 -18.38 -7.73 -15.80
C PHE A 580 -19.80 -8.24 -15.52
N GLY A 581 -20.32 -8.97 -16.50
CA GLY A 581 -21.46 -9.85 -16.29
C GLY A 581 -21.11 -11.04 -15.39
N LYS A 582 -22.11 -11.59 -14.69
CA LYS A 582 -21.97 -12.81 -13.86
C LYS A 582 -21.46 -14.05 -14.60
N ASP A 583 -21.50 -14.06 -15.94
CA ASP A 583 -21.02 -15.17 -16.77
C ASP A 583 -19.50 -15.29 -16.80
N ILE A 584 -18.77 -14.24 -16.43
CA ILE A 584 -17.29 -14.24 -16.43
C ILE A 584 -16.70 -14.99 -15.23
N GLU A 585 -17.48 -15.26 -14.18
CA GLU A 585 -16.95 -15.72 -12.88
C GLU A 585 -16.09 -16.98 -13.00
N GLU A 586 -16.52 -17.92 -13.84
CA GLU A 586 -15.82 -19.18 -14.14
C GLU A 586 -14.47 -18.99 -14.88
N ASN A 587 -14.22 -17.79 -15.40
CA ASN A 587 -13.00 -17.41 -16.11
C ASN A 587 -12.12 -16.45 -15.28
N ILE A 588 -12.50 -16.12 -14.04
CA ILE A 588 -11.67 -15.34 -13.12
C ILE A 588 -10.72 -16.27 -12.37
N VAL A 589 -9.41 -16.06 -12.50
CA VAL A 589 -8.36 -16.87 -11.84
C VAL A 589 -7.40 -15.98 -11.05
N LEU A 590 -6.68 -16.59 -10.09
CA LEU A 590 -5.66 -15.90 -9.31
C LEU A 590 -4.26 -16.19 -9.87
N LEU A 591 -3.47 -15.13 -10.09
CA LEU A 591 -2.04 -15.26 -10.38
C LEU A 591 -1.24 -14.78 -9.17
N ILE A 592 -0.63 -15.73 -8.46
CA ILE A 592 0.08 -15.48 -7.21
C ILE A 592 1.56 -15.28 -7.48
N THR A 593 1.99 -14.03 -7.39
CA THR A 593 3.36 -13.60 -7.63
C THR A 593 4.22 -13.63 -6.35
N HIS A 594 5.55 -13.53 -6.50
CA HIS A 594 6.50 -13.61 -5.39
C HIS A 594 6.34 -14.90 -4.57
N SER A 595 5.93 -15.99 -5.23
CA SER A 595 5.78 -17.30 -4.60
C SER A 595 7.14 -17.98 -4.40
N ASP A 596 7.27 -18.68 -3.30
CA ASP A 596 8.37 -19.60 -2.99
C ASP A 596 8.06 -21.05 -3.40
N GLY A 597 6.87 -21.28 -4.00
CA GLY A 597 6.40 -22.59 -4.47
C GLY A 597 5.56 -23.36 -3.46
N ALA A 598 5.41 -22.89 -2.22
CA ALA A 598 4.46 -23.45 -1.27
C ALA A 598 3.06 -22.85 -1.45
N THR A 599 2.02 -23.62 -1.11
CA THR A 599 0.62 -23.20 -1.22
C THR A 599 0.41 -21.85 -0.51
N PRO A 600 -0.14 -20.84 -1.18
CA PRO A 600 -0.20 -19.49 -0.63
C PRO A 600 -1.44 -19.31 0.27
N GLU A 601 -1.51 -20.07 1.38
CA GLU A 601 -2.71 -20.17 2.23
C GLU A 601 -3.24 -18.80 2.71
N ASN A 602 -2.37 -17.86 3.04
CA ASN A 602 -2.78 -16.59 3.63
C ASN A 602 -3.54 -15.70 2.65
N VAL A 603 -3.07 -15.61 1.41
CA VAL A 603 -3.75 -14.81 0.38
C VAL A 603 -5.01 -15.51 -0.09
N LEU A 604 -5.03 -16.85 -0.18
CA LEU A 604 -6.24 -17.61 -0.51
C LEU A 604 -7.34 -17.41 0.55
N LYS A 605 -6.99 -17.52 1.84
CA LYS A 605 -7.91 -17.22 2.95
C LYS A 605 -8.40 -15.76 2.91
N ALA A 606 -7.54 -14.81 2.54
CA ALA A 606 -7.93 -13.41 2.41
C ALA A 606 -8.93 -13.18 1.27
N VAL A 607 -8.73 -13.86 0.13
CA VAL A 607 -9.66 -13.86 -1.03
C VAL A 607 -11.01 -14.45 -0.64
N GLU A 608 -11.02 -15.60 0.06
CA GLU A 608 -12.23 -16.26 0.55
C GLU A 608 -12.98 -15.40 1.58
N LYS A 609 -12.25 -14.81 2.54
CA LYS A 609 -12.82 -13.94 3.58
C LYS A 609 -13.54 -12.74 2.96
N GLU A 610 -12.91 -12.10 2.00
CA GLU A 610 -13.48 -10.94 1.29
C GLU A 610 -14.46 -11.35 0.17
N LYS A 611 -14.68 -12.66 -0.03
CA LYS A 611 -15.60 -13.23 -1.03
C LYS A 611 -15.36 -12.65 -2.41
N ILE A 612 -14.10 -12.56 -2.81
CA ILE A 612 -13.74 -12.09 -4.14
C ILE A 612 -14.19 -13.15 -5.15
N PRO A 613 -15.05 -12.81 -6.13
CA PRO A 613 -15.49 -13.74 -7.17
C PRO A 613 -14.29 -14.31 -7.93
N CYS A 614 -14.18 -15.63 -7.96
CA CYS A 614 -13.19 -16.37 -8.73
C CYS A 614 -13.66 -17.81 -8.97
N CYS A 615 -13.13 -18.44 -10.00
CA CYS A 615 -13.43 -19.83 -10.26
C CYS A 615 -12.78 -20.74 -9.20
N HIS A 616 -13.50 -21.81 -8.88
CA HIS A 616 -13.06 -22.83 -7.93
C HIS A 616 -12.84 -24.15 -8.65
N ASP A 617 -11.92 -24.96 -8.14
CA ASP A 617 -11.70 -26.33 -8.61
C ASP A 617 -12.68 -27.34 -7.99
N ASP A 618 -12.48 -28.62 -8.28
CA ASP A 618 -13.32 -29.72 -7.77
C ASP A 618 -13.21 -29.90 -6.24
N GLU A 619 -12.16 -29.37 -5.61
CA GLU A 619 -11.96 -29.36 -4.15
C GLU A 619 -12.58 -28.10 -3.51
N ASN A 620 -13.22 -27.25 -4.31
CA ASN A 620 -13.78 -25.97 -3.91
C ASN A 620 -12.70 -25.00 -3.38
N GLU A 621 -11.46 -25.09 -3.90
CA GLU A 621 -10.41 -24.10 -3.67
C GLU A 621 -10.36 -23.10 -4.85
N PRO A 622 -10.01 -21.81 -4.60
CA PRO A 622 -9.80 -20.85 -5.67
C PRO A 622 -8.69 -21.30 -6.63
N VAL A 623 -9.00 -21.36 -7.93
CA VAL A 623 -8.01 -21.73 -8.96
C VAL A 623 -6.91 -20.67 -9.01
N HIS A 624 -5.67 -21.09 -8.80
CA HIS A 624 -4.52 -20.20 -8.71
C HIS A 624 -3.26 -20.78 -9.36
N PHE A 625 -2.41 -19.90 -9.88
CA PHE A 625 -1.12 -20.24 -10.50
C PHE A 625 0.00 -19.43 -9.85
N MET A 626 1.19 -20.01 -9.67
CA MET A 626 2.25 -19.43 -8.83
C MET A 626 3.47 -19.00 -9.63
N PHE A 627 3.98 -17.80 -9.34
CA PHE A 627 5.13 -17.21 -10.03
C PHE A 627 6.07 -16.52 -9.05
N ASN A 628 7.37 -16.67 -9.21
CA ASN A 628 8.37 -15.99 -8.37
C ASN A 628 8.81 -14.62 -8.95
N ASN A 629 8.51 -14.32 -10.23
CA ASN A 629 8.77 -13.04 -10.93
C ASN A 629 10.25 -12.57 -10.90
N ARG A 630 11.21 -13.48 -10.96
CA ARG A 630 12.66 -13.17 -10.90
C ARG A 630 13.48 -13.74 -12.06
N GLN A 631 12.83 -14.20 -13.12
CA GLN A 631 13.45 -14.92 -14.24
C GLN A 631 14.42 -14.05 -15.07
N SER A 632 14.31 -12.73 -15.00
CA SER A 632 15.22 -11.78 -15.68
C SER A 632 16.50 -11.44 -14.89
N ARG A 633 16.63 -11.89 -13.63
CA ARG A 633 17.77 -11.53 -12.76
C ARG A 633 19.07 -12.16 -13.25
N LYS A 634 20.20 -11.50 -12.98
CA LYS A 634 21.52 -12.00 -13.35
C LYS A 634 21.81 -13.35 -12.68
N HIS A 635 22.22 -14.31 -13.51
CA HIS A 635 22.63 -15.64 -13.12
C HIS A 635 24.08 -15.58 -12.59
N THR A 636 24.24 -15.23 -11.31
CA THR A 636 25.54 -15.30 -10.62
C THR A 636 25.74 -16.68 -9.98
N ALA A 637 26.96 -17.01 -9.55
CA ALA A 637 27.21 -18.25 -8.83
C ALA A 637 26.35 -18.41 -7.56
N LYS A 638 26.07 -17.30 -6.85
CA LYS A 638 25.22 -17.27 -5.65
C LYS A 638 23.72 -17.41 -5.98
N THR A 639 23.25 -16.83 -7.08
CA THR A 639 21.81 -16.72 -7.39
C THR A 639 21.26 -17.79 -8.34
N LYS A 640 22.13 -18.47 -9.11
CA LYS A 640 21.73 -19.40 -10.18
C LYS A 640 20.76 -20.49 -9.72
N ARG A 641 20.94 -21.04 -8.52
CA ARG A 641 20.06 -22.10 -7.98
C ARG A 641 18.65 -21.57 -7.74
N ALA A 642 18.52 -20.41 -7.08
CA ALA A 642 17.22 -19.79 -6.80
C ALA A 642 16.51 -19.36 -8.09
N VAL A 643 17.22 -18.74 -9.03
CA VAL A 643 16.64 -18.31 -10.32
C VAL A 643 16.18 -19.52 -11.15
N LYS A 644 16.94 -20.62 -11.15
CA LYS A 644 16.52 -21.85 -11.83
C LYS A 644 15.23 -22.44 -11.24
N MET A 645 15.09 -22.48 -9.92
CA MET A 645 13.86 -22.94 -9.28
C MET A 645 12.67 -22.03 -9.60
N ALA A 646 12.88 -20.71 -9.61
CA ALA A 646 11.87 -19.74 -10.02
C ALA A 646 11.45 -19.90 -11.49
N TRP A 647 12.35 -20.35 -12.35
CA TRP A 647 12.07 -20.67 -13.75
C TRP A 647 11.22 -21.93 -13.86
N GLU A 648 11.66 -23.05 -13.27
CA GLU A 648 10.96 -24.35 -13.31
C GLU A 648 9.53 -24.23 -12.77
N MET A 649 9.35 -23.57 -11.61
CA MET A 649 8.02 -23.31 -11.03
C MET A 649 7.12 -22.48 -11.97
N GLY A 650 7.69 -21.46 -12.61
CA GLY A 650 6.96 -20.61 -13.54
C GLY A 650 6.57 -21.35 -14.82
N GLU A 651 7.43 -22.26 -15.30
CA GLU A 651 7.17 -23.10 -16.46
C GLU A 651 6.01 -24.07 -16.18
N GLU A 652 6.06 -24.80 -15.06
CA GLU A 652 4.98 -25.69 -14.61
C GLU A 652 3.66 -24.92 -14.45
N SER A 653 3.69 -23.75 -13.79
CA SER A 653 2.48 -22.93 -13.57
C SER A 653 1.91 -22.36 -14.87
N LEU A 654 2.76 -22.00 -15.84
CA LEU A 654 2.28 -21.55 -17.15
C LEU A 654 1.74 -22.70 -17.99
N GLU A 655 2.34 -23.89 -17.92
CA GLU A 655 1.81 -25.08 -18.59
C GLU A 655 0.37 -25.35 -18.14
N GLU A 656 0.14 -25.43 -16.83
CA GLU A 656 -1.19 -25.60 -16.24
C GLU A 656 -2.14 -24.43 -16.61
N PHE A 657 -1.66 -23.19 -16.57
CA PHE A 657 -2.47 -22.03 -16.94
C PHE A 657 -2.90 -22.05 -18.41
N PHE A 658 -2.00 -22.41 -19.32
CA PHE A 658 -2.33 -22.51 -20.74
C PHE A 658 -3.21 -23.73 -21.07
N GLU A 659 -3.10 -24.83 -20.31
CA GLU A 659 -4.07 -25.92 -20.34
C GLU A 659 -5.46 -25.46 -19.89
N PHE A 660 -5.53 -24.70 -18.78
CA PHE A 660 -6.76 -24.08 -18.31
C PHE A 660 -7.40 -23.18 -19.38
N LEU A 661 -6.61 -22.33 -20.05
CA LEU A 661 -7.12 -21.49 -21.14
C LEU A 661 -7.65 -22.30 -22.33
N LYS A 662 -7.15 -23.51 -22.58
CA LYS A 662 -7.64 -24.40 -23.65
C LYS A 662 -8.92 -25.12 -23.26
N SER A 663 -9.05 -25.53 -22.00
CA SER A 663 -10.20 -26.30 -21.51
C SER A 663 -11.43 -25.45 -21.23
N ARG A 664 -11.24 -24.15 -20.95
CA ARG A 664 -12.33 -23.23 -20.62
C ARG A 664 -13.01 -22.65 -21.86
N GLU A 665 -14.32 -22.45 -21.72
CA GLU A 665 -15.13 -21.74 -22.70
C GLU A 665 -14.78 -20.24 -22.67
N ARG A 666 -14.57 -19.68 -23.85
CA ARG A 666 -14.44 -18.23 -24.04
C ARG A 666 -15.75 -17.53 -23.70
N LYS A 667 -15.68 -16.42 -22.96
CA LYS A 667 -16.86 -15.62 -22.62
C LYS A 667 -16.92 -14.35 -23.47
N SER A 668 -18.09 -14.08 -24.03
CA SER A 668 -18.34 -12.85 -24.77
C SER A 668 -18.60 -11.70 -23.81
N LEU A 669 -18.03 -10.53 -24.10
CA LEU A 669 -18.25 -9.32 -23.32
C LEU A 669 -19.59 -8.64 -23.61
N THR A 670 -20.50 -9.27 -24.34
CA THR A 670 -21.84 -8.73 -24.61
C THR A 670 -22.61 -8.43 -23.31
N MET A 671 -22.62 -9.35 -22.34
CA MET A 671 -23.30 -9.12 -21.06
C MET A 671 -22.61 -8.03 -20.23
N THR A 672 -21.28 -8.01 -20.21
CA THR A 672 -20.46 -6.91 -19.66
C THR A 672 -20.85 -5.56 -20.26
N VAL A 673 -20.96 -5.45 -21.59
CA VAL A 673 -21.40 -4.21 -22.26
C VAL A 673 -22.83 -3.83 -21.86
N ASN A 674 -23.73 -4.79 -21.64
CA ASN A 674 -25.08 -4.51 -21.15
C ASN A 674 -25.08 -4.03 -19.68
N VAL A 675 -24.30 -4.64 -18.79
CA VAL A 675 -24.09 -4.15 -17.41
C VAL A 675 -23.69 -2.69 -17.44
N LEU A 676 -22.73 -2.35 -18.30
CA LEU A 676 -22.20 -1.01 -18.42
C LEU A 676 -23.22 0.00 -18.95
N LYS A 677 -24.01 -0.37 -19.96
CA LYS A 677 -25.11 0.46 -20.47
C LYS A 677 -26.16 0.75 -19.40
N GLU A 678 -26.58 -0.27 -18.65
CA GLU A 678 -27.57 -0.12 -17.57
C GLU A 678 -27.03 0.76 -16.43
N ARG A 679 -25.72 0.73 -16.13
CA ARG A 679 -25.10 1.66 -15.17
C ARG A 679 -25.13 3.11 -15.65
N ILE A 680 -24.77 3.36 -16.90
CA ILE A 680 -24.83 4.72 -17.49
C ILE A 680 -26.27 5.24 -17.48
N GLN A 681 -27.23 4.38 -17.82
CA GLN A 681 -28.64 4.74 -17.77
C GLN A 681 -29.08 5.06 -16.33
N LEU A 682 -28.70 4.24 -15.35
CA LEU A 682 -29.00 4.50 -13.94
C LEU A 682 -28.45 5.85 -13.47
N GLU A 683 -27.19 6.17 -13.79
CA GLU A 683 -26.57 7.45 -13.44
C GLU A 683 -27.32 8.64 -14.07
N ALA A 684 -27.67 8.53 -15.35
CA ALA A 684 -28.45 9.57 -16.05
C ALA A 684 -29.85 9.75 -15.42
N CYS A 685 -30.54 8.66 -15.09
CA CYS A 685 -31.85 8.70 -14.43
C CYS A 685 -31.74 9.34 -13.03
N VAL A 686 -30.74 8.96 -12.24
CA VAL A 686 -30.52 9.53 -10.90
C VAL A 686 -30.20 11.02 -10.99
N GLN A 687 -29.39 11.45 -11.98
CA GLN A 687 -29.07 12.86 -12.17
C GLN A 687 -30.31 13.67 -12.57
N SER A 688 -31.09 13.18 -13.54
CA SER A 688 -32.39 13.75 -13.92
C SER A 688 -33.33 13.86 -12.72
N LEU A 689 -33.43 12.82 -11.89
CA LEU A 689 -34.23 12.81 -10.68
C LEU A 689 -33.82 13.89 -9.68
N LYS A 690 -32.52 14.11 -9.49
CA LYS A 690 -32.01 15.17 -8.61
C LYS A 690 -32.46 16.54 -9.11
N GLU A 691 -32.27 16.81 -10.40
CA GLU A 691 -32.65 18.08 -11.03
C GLU A 691 -34.16 18.35 -10.93
N HIS A 692 -35.00 17.35 -11.23
CA HIS A 692 -36.44 17.47 -11.08
C HIS A 692 -36.88 17.69 -9.63
N THR A 693 -36.26 16.99 -8.67
CA THR A 693 -36.57 17.14 -7.25
C THR A 693 -36.23 18.56 -6.77
N GLU A 694 -35.04 19.06 -7.09
CA GLU A 694 -34.62 20.42 -6.75
C GLU A 694 -35.55 21.49 -7.36
N PHE A 695 -35.96 21.30 -8.61
CA PHE A 695 -36.91 22.19 -9.29
C PHE A 695 -38.28 22.21 -8.59
N ILE A 696 -38.85 21.04 -8.30
CA ILE A 696 -40.15 20.91 -7.64
C ILE A 696 -40.11 21.57 -6.26
N GLU A 697 -39.09 21.28 -5.45
CA GLU A 697 -38.93 21.89 -4.13
C GLU A 697 -38.79 23.41 -4.20
N ALA A 698 -38.02 23.93 -5.17
CA ALA A 698 -37.88 25.38 -5.38
C ALA A 698 -39.23 26.04 -5.72
N LYS A 699 -40.00 25.43 -6.63
CA LYS A 699 -41.32 25.95 -7.03
C LYS A 699 -42.38 25.81 -5.94
N GLN A 700 -42.34 24.77 -5.13
CA GLN A 700 -43.19 24.65 -3.94
C GLN A 700 -42.86 25.73 -2.89
N ARG A 701 -41.58 26.05 -2.67
CA ARG A 701 -41.17 27.15 -1.79
C ARG A 701 -41.62 28.52 -2.29
N GLU A 702 -41.60 28.74 -3.61
CA GLU A 702 -42.16 29.96 -4.23
C GLU A 702 -43.67 30.07 -3.98
N LEU A 703 -44.42 28.98 -4.15
CA LEU A 703 -45.87 28.93 -3.90
C LEU A 703 -46.27 29.34 -2.48
N ILE A 704 -45.50 28.92 -1.48
CA ILE A 704 -45.77 29.25 -0.06
C ILE A 704 -45.61 30.75 0.22
N LYS A 705 -44.83 31.48 -0.58
CA LYS A 705 -44.51 32.91 -0.36
C LYS A 705 -45.49 33.90 -1.01
N VAL A 706 -46.39 33.45 -1.87
CA VAL A 706 -47.28 34.35 -2.64
C VAL A 706 -48.54 34.73 -1.82
N LYS A 707 -48.74 36.03 -1.55
CA LYS A 707 -50.01 36.60 -1.03
C LYS A 707 -50.92 36.97 -2.21
N LEU A 708 -52.11 36.36 -2.26
CA LEU A 708 -52.96 36.25 -3.46
C LEU A 708 -53.82 37.48 -3.82
N ASN A 709 -53.73 37.93 -5.08
CA ASN A 709 -54.67 38.82 -5.77
C ASN A 709 -55.28 38.13 -7.03
N LYS A 710 -56.30 38.72 -7.66
CA LYS A 710 -57.09 38.11 -8.77
C LYS A 710 -56.25 37.74 -10.01
N ASP A 711 -55.25 38.53 -10.38
CA ASP A 711 -54.35 38.23 -11.51
C ASP A 711 -53.34 37.09 -11.19
N GLN A 712 -52.98 36.93 -9.91
CA GLN A 712 -52.07 35.88 -9.45
C GLN A 712 -52.72 34.49 -9.39
N MET A 713 -54.06 34.40 -9.38
CA MET A 713 -54.77 33.12 -9.46
C MET A 713 -54.54 32.40 -10.80
N SER A 714 -54.43 33.14 -11.90
CA SER A 714 -54.15 32.56 -13.23
C SER A 714 -52.71 32.04 -13.38
N LEU A 715 -51.75 32.72 -12.74
CA LEU A 715 -50.36 32.28 -12.66
C LEU A 715 -50.22 31.06 -11.75
N LEU A 716 -50.99 31.01 -10.65
CA LEU A 716 -51.00 29.90 -9.71
C LEU A 716 -51.55 28.62 -10.34
N SER A 717 -52.60 28.69 -11.17
CA SER A 717 -53.10 27.51 -11.91
C SER A 717 -52.06 26.99 -12.90
N ARG A 718 -51.41 27.89 -13.66
CA ARG A 718 -50.38 27.52 -14.63
C ARG A 718 -49.13 26.93 -13.97
N LEU A 719 -48.74 27.44 -12.79
CA LEU A 719 -47.63 26.91 -12.01
C LEU A 719 -47.94 25.52 -11.43
N LYS A 720 -49.19 25.28 -10.99
CA LYS A 720 -49.66 23.96 -10.54
C LYS A 720 -49.67 22.93 -11.68
N GLU A 721 -50.11 23.33 -12.87
CA GLU A 721 -50.04 22.47 -14.07
C GLU A 721 -48.60 22.10 -14.41
N LEU A 722 -47.68 23.06 -14.39
CA LEU A 722 -46.26 22.83 -14.65
C LEU A 722 -45.62 21.93 -13.58
N LEU A 723 -46.01 22.08 -12.31
CA LEU A 723 -45.58 21.18 -11.23
C LEU A 723 -46.08 19.74 -11.45
N ALA A 724 -47.34 19.56 -11.82
CA ALA A 724 -47.89 18.24 -12.11
C ALA A 724 -47.19 17.57 -13.31
N GLU A 725 -46.84 18.34 -14.35
CA GLU A 725 -46.06 17.85 -15.49
C GLU A 725 -44.66 17.41 -15.06
N LYS A 726 -43.97 18.22 -14.24
CA LYS A 726 -42.63 17.86 -13.71
C LYS A 726 -42.66 16.69 -12.72
N GLU A 727 -43.71 16.55 -11.92
CA GLU A 727 -43.92 15.37 -11.08
C GLU A 727 -44.09 14.10 -11.91
N LYS A 728 -44.77 14.18 -13.06
CA LYS A 728 -44.90 13.05 -13.99
C LYS A 728 -43.56 12.66 -14.62
N GLU A 729 -42.77 13.62 -15.08
CA GLU A 729 -41.41 13.38 -15.60
C GLU A 729 -40.50 12.75 -14.53
N ARG A 730 -40.57 13.27 -13.30
CA ARG A 730 -39.86 12.71 -12.14
C ARG A 730 -40.24 11.25 -11.91
N ASN A 731 -41.54 10.94 -11.86
CA ASN A 731 -42.02 9.58 -11.62
C ASN A 731 -41.62 8.60 -12.76
N SER A 732 -41.55 9.07 -14.02
CA SER A 732 -40.99 8.28 -15.13
C SER A 732 -39.53 7.92 -14.87
N SER A 733 -38.73 8.90 -14.46
CA SER A 733 -37.31 8.69 -14.15
C SER A 733 -37.11 7.77 -12.94
N VAL A 734 -38.02 7.79 -11.95
CA VAL A 734 -38.02 6.86 -10.81
C VAL A 734 -38.20 5.42 -11.30
N LYS A 735 -39.17 5.20 -12.19
CA LYS A 735 -39.42 3.89 -12.78
C LYS A 735 -38.24 3.37 -13.58
N GLU A 736 -37.66 4.21 -14.44
CA GLU A 736 -36.48 3.83 -15.24
C GLU A 736 -35.26 3.50 -14.37
N ALA A 737 -35.02 4.28 -13.30
CA ALA A 737 -33.94 4.00 -12.35
C ALA A 737 -34.17 2.67 -11.61
N TYR A 738 -35.41 2.38 -11.19
CA TYR A 738 -35.75 1.11 -10.56
C TYR A 738 -35.54 -0.07 -11.52
N GLU A 739 -36.04 0.02 -12.76
CA GLU A 739 -35.85 -1.03 -13.77
C GLU A 739 -34.37 -1.29 -14.06
N ALA A 740 -33.55 -0.23 -14.16
CA ALA A 740 -32.10 -0.36 -14.34
C ALA A 740 -31.44 -1.11 -13.16
N ILE A 741 -31.81 -0.82 -11.91
CA ILE A 741 -31.28 -1.52 -10.74
C ILE A 741 -31.65 -3.01 -10.74
N ILE A 742 -32.91 -3.33 -11.06
CA ILE A 742 -33.36 -4.73 -11.10
C ILE A 742 -32.61 -5.49 -12.19
N LYS A 743 -32.49 -4.93 -13.38
CA LYS A 743 -31.68 -5.54 -14.45
C LYS A 743 -30.23 -5.73 -14.01
N LEU A 744 -29.60 -4.71 -13.42
CA LEU A 744 -28.23 -4.83 -12.89
C LEU A 744 -28.11 -5.96 -11.87
N SER A 745 -29.12 -6.18 -11.02
CA SER A 745 -29.14 -7.29 -10.06
C SER A 745 -29.24 -8.67 -10.73
N GLU A 746 -29.70 -8.74 -11.98
CA GLU A 746 -29.82 -9.98 -12.74
C GLU A 746 -28.57 -10.31 -13.54
N ILE A 747 -27.89 -9.29 -14.10
CA ILE A 747 -26.80 -9.48 -15.06
C ILE A 747 -25.40 -9.21 -14.50
N ALA A 748 -25.24 -8.36 -13.49
CA ALA A 748 -23.93 -7.96 -12.99
C ALA A 748 -23.28 -9.06 -12.12
N LEU A 749 -21.95 -9.21 -12.26
CA LEU A 749 -21.16 -10.12 -11.43
C LEU A 749 -21.26 -9.76 -9.94
N LYS A 750 -21.16 -8.46 -9.62
CA LYS A 750 -21.38 -7.93 -8.27
C LYS A 750 -22.70 -7.16 -8.20
N THR A 751 -23.76 -7.85 -7.79
CA THR A 751 -25.11 -7.28 -7.60
C THR A 751 -25.18 -6.33 -6.42
N ASP A 752 -24.32 -6.53 -5.41
CA ASP A 752 -24.10 -5.69 -4.23
C ASP A 752 -22.91 -4.73 -4.40
N SER A 753 -22.52 -4.42 -5.65
CA SER A 753 -21.49 -3.43 -5.93
C SER A 753 -21.83 -2.08 -5.31
N ALA A 754 -20.85 -1.46 -4.63
CA ALA A 754 -20.98 -0.12 -4.07
C ALA A 754 -21.45 0.93 -5.11
N PHE A 755 -21.08 0.75 -6.38
CA PHE A 755 -21.48 1.61 -7.49
C PHE A 755 -22.98 1.56 -7.79
N THR A 756 -23.67 0.47 -7.45
CA THR A 756 -25.14 0.38 -7.55
C THR A 756 -25.79 0.83 -6.24
N LEU A 757 -25.24 0.39 -5.10
CA LEU A 757 -25.85 0.61 -3.78
C LEU A 757 -25.85 2.07 -3.34
N GLN A 758 -24.87 2.87 -3.76
CA GLN A 758 -24.79 4.30 -3.42
C GLN A 758 -26.04 5.10 -3.83
N HIS A 759 -26.80 4.61 -4.82
CA HIS A 759 -28.01 5.29 -5.31
C HIS A 759 -29.26 4.91 -4.51
N LEU A 760 -29.24 3.81 -3.74
CA LEU A 760 -30.42 3.30 -3.04
C LEU A 760 -30.93 4.25 -1.96
N ASP A 761 -30.03 4.90 -1.21
CA ASP A 761 -30.41 5.87 -0.17
C ASP A 761 -31.19 7.05 -0.74
N PHE A 762 -30.87 7.44 -1.98
CA PHE A 762 -31.59 8.50 -2.69
C PHE A 762 -32.87 7.98 -3.36
N LEU A 763 -32.84 6.78 -3.95
CA LEU A 763 -33.96 6.25 -4.74
C LEU A 763 -35.09 5.70 -3.89
N ILE A 764 -34.80 5.03 -2.77
CA ILE A 764 -35.83 4.40 -1.92
C ILE A 764 -36.91 5.42 -1.49
N PRO A 765 -36.57 6.60 -0.94
CA PRO A 765 -37.57 7.61 -0.61
C PRO A 765 -38.36 8.10 -1.84
N ARG A 766 -37.71 8.24 -3.00
CA ARG A 766 -38.37 8.72 -4.23
C ARG A 766 -39.36 7.72 -4.79
N VAL A 767 -39.07 6.43 -4.66
CA VAL A 767 -39.98 5.34 -5.01
C VAL A 767 -41.19 5.32 -4.06
N GLU A 768 -40.98 5.56 -2.77
CA GLU A 768 -42.08 5.69 -1.80
C GLU A 768 -42.96 6.92 -2.07
N GLU A 769 -42.35 8.07 -2.38
CA GLU A 769 -43.07 9.29 -2.78
C GLU A 769 -43.89 9.10 -4.06
N ALA A 770 -43.43 8.25 -4.99
CA ALA A 770 -44.15 7.90 -6.20
C ALA A 770 -45.33 6.93 -5.96
N GLY A 771 -45.49 6.40 -4.75
CA GLY A 771 -46.56 5.46 -4.38
C GLY A 771 -46.23 3.98 -4.62
N GLU A 772 -44.98 3.65 -4.95
CA GLU A 772 -44.56 2.30 -5.36
C GLU A 772 -43.96 1.50 -4.19
N ALA A 773 -44.78 1.20 -3.18
CA ALA A 773 -44.32 0.58 -1.92
C ALA A 773 -43.63 -0.79 -2.09
N GLU A 774 -44.08 -1.61 -3.04
CA GLU A 774 -43.47 -2.92 -3.33
C GLU A 774 -42.05 -2.78 -3.90
N TRP A 775 -41.83 -1.78 -4.75
CA TRP A 775 -40.52 -1.51 -5.34
C TRP A 775 -39.54 -1.02 -4.26
N ALA A 776 -39.99 -0.13 -3.37
CA ALA A 776 -39.19 0.34 -2.25
C ALA A 776 -38.78 -0.82 -1.32
N GLN A 777 -39.68 -1.78 -1.08
CA GLN A 777 -39.38 -2.96 -0.28
C GLN A 777 -38.29 -3.84 -0.93
N LYS A 778 -38.37 -4.09 -2.24
CA LYS A 778 -37.33 -4.82 -2.98
C LYS A 778 -35.97 -4.13 -2.92
N LEU A 779 -35.93 -2.81 -3.09
CA LEU A 779 -34.68 -2.03 -2.98
C LEU A 779 -34.09 -2.09 -1.55
N LYS A 780 -34.93 -2.06 -0.50
CA LYS A 780 -34.49 -2.25 0.89
C LYS A 780 -33.94 -3.65 1.15
N GLU A 781 -34.48 -4.68 0.50
CA GLU A 781 -33.98 -6.05 0.59
C GLU A 781 -32.59 -6.18 -0.05
N LEU A 782 -32.39 -5.59 -1.24
CA LEU A 782 -31.07 -5.50 -1.87
C LEU A 782 -30.06 -4.79 -0.95
N GLN A 783 -30.45 -3.67 -0.35
CA GLN A 783 -29.60 -2.93 0.59
C GLN A 783 -29.24 -3.77 1.84
N LYS A 784 -30.21 -4.49 2.41
CA LYS A 784 -29.96 -5.38 3.57
C LYS A 784 -29.09 -6.58 3.22
N ALA A 785 -29.27 -7.17 2.04
CA ALA A 785 -28.45 -8.27 1.57
C ALA A 785 -26.98 -7.87 1.44
N ALA A 786 -26.72 -6.63 0.99
CA ALA A 786 -25.38 -6.05 0.91
C ALA A 786 -24.79 -5.70 2.29
N ALA A 787 -25.57 -5.09 3.18
CA ALA A 787 -25.11 -4.70 4.53
C ALA A 787 -24.74 -5.91 5.41
N LYS A 788 -25.36 -7.08 5.20
CA LYS A 788 -24.96 -8.35 5.85
C LYS A 788 -23.66 -8.93 5.29
N LYS A 789 -23.23 -8.50 4.11
CA LYS A 789 -22.07 -9.05 3.39
C LYS A 789 -20.83 -8.16 3.45
N SER A 790 -20.94 -6.90 3.90
CA SER A 790 -19.87 -5.93 3.74
C SER A 790 -19.88 -4.80 4.79
N SER A 791 -18.76 -4.64 5.51
CA SER A 791 -18.45 -3.46 6.35
C SER A 791 -18.09 -2.22 5.50
N THR A 792 -18.01 -2.36 4.17
CA THR A 792 -17.49 -1.40 3.19
C THR A 792 -18.44 -0.25 2.88
N VAL A 793 -19.76 -0.44 3.01
CA VAL A 793 -20.77 0.58 2.67
C VAL A 793 -20.65 1.82 3.56
N TRP A 794 -20.30 1.65 4.84
CA TRP A 794 -20.17 2.77 5.78
C TRP A 794 -18.93 3.63 5.50
N TYR A 795 -17.80 3.00 5.19
CA TYR A 795 -16.53 3.68 4.88
C TYR A 795 -16.58 4.39 3.51
N LEU A 796 -17.18 3.76 2.49
CA LEU A 796 -17.35 4.39 1.18
C LEU A 796 -18.32 5.59 1.22
N ASN A 797 -19.39 5.50 2.00
CA ASN A 797 -20.26 6.66 2.26
C ASN A 797 -19.54 7.80 2.98
N SER A 798 -18.53 7.50 3.81
CA SER A 798 -17.69 8.50 4.49
C SER A 798 -16.72 9.19 3.51
N ILE A 799 -16.01 8.43 2.66
CA ILE A 799 -15.10 8.99 1.64
C ILE A 799 -15.87 9.80 0.59
N MET A 800 -16.98 9.26 0.06
CA MET A 800 -17.79 9.94 -0.95
C MET A 800 -18.44 11.22 -0.41
N LYS A 801 -18.88 11.23 0.86
CA LYS A 801 -19.35 12.47 1.51
C LYS A 801 -18.25 13.53 1.63
N ASN A 802 -17.02 13.13 1.95
CA ASN A 802 -15.89 14.05 2.08
C ASN A 802 -15.40 14.59 0.73
N LEU A 803 -15.48 13.81 -0.35
CA LEU A 803 -15.12 14.25 -1.70
C LEU A 803 -16.16 15.24 -2.27
N PHE A 804 -17.46 14.96 -2.14
CA PHE A 804 -18.51 15.86 -2.62
C PHE A 804 -18.55 17.20 -1.86
N ASN A 805 -18.14 17.22 -0.58
CA ASN A 805 -18.04 18.46 0.18
C ASN A 805 -16.85 19.35 -0.25
N LYS A 806 -15.81 18.81 -0.91
CA LYS A 806 -14.68 19.61 -1.43
C LYS A 806 -14.95 20.27 -2.79
N VAL A 807 -15.98 19.84 -3.52
CA VAL A 807 -16.40 20.44 -4.81
C VAL A 807 -17.45 21.55 -4.61
N ARG A 808 -17.87 21.80 -3.36
CA ARG A 808 -18.68 22.95 -2.95
C ARG A 808 -17.88 23.86 -2.02
N LEU A 809 -16.88 24.55 -2.56
CA LEU A 809 -16.34 25.81 -2.02
C LEU A 809 -15.99 26.74 -3.17
#